data_AF-G2XNE5-F1
#
_entry.id   AF-G2XNE5-F1
#
_cell.length_a   1.000
_cell.length_b   1.000
_cell.length_c   1.000
_cell.angle_alpha   90.00
_cell.angle_beta   90.00
_cell.angle_gamma   90.00
#
_symmetry.space_group_name_H-M   'P 1'
#
loop_
_entity.id
_entity.type
_entity.pdbx_description
1 polymer ?
#
loop_
_entity_poly.entity_id
_entity_poly.type
_entity_poly.pdbx_seq_one_letter_code
_entity_poly.pdbx_strand_id
1 'polypeptide(L)'
;MPLNTGDPYIDAGVVSMPLSDLVNAKIGVEATAYLSNLLKGPADEPLLAALGGEPMALKLHIENDLDKWKEHEMEPYFVFEGQSVVGKKEMTMRRLKSAIPETEQAWAIYNQGNPTDAVAAFRKASAIQITDLYHILKEVLTARDLDYMTAPFSACAQLAALDRHDEQYIDGIMGSQELLLYDIWDAVIYPPTTSDWENKSLRGVVRSEIIKKLNVTPDMLADALLMTGTSFLPSFPPLQDQTIITRQPYNVGDAINLLRTSEKSVSATCAAFSDILNLQDRDWLDKYRKAKMGIKHCVTVHTDGSIHIRDFDHLTGDNHEYLGLQLPAELYSYLQKDVISSRLMNTFNSLEYHVLPTLDGFVSPEYRKLVTESLLPLKETSAALIAPRMHRGFLYKDITMRLWFDDENKPSLNHRRLQPQTNELVDVWGVKDSELKKLEAKSLQPGTLSFAAISLLDNKDFPAKTIGKGKTTGLSSKAEILSNSLWRLLHLRGYINKQHELTSWGKALATTLKAIQPISEKHKDVHFIEEAAFVAFELIRFQNLHNRDHHPELIGGPLRGEEEDKANCMLISRVACLLKVRHSPIGYTGPLSKNFLSYHSIIKSIRETDRDLIEAIVASMLLSGQVTRNVKQYQGLGRSLPFDNDIDIAFGIAVKTYLDDCVNPESLKEDKEKRVTRYANQYIPYAINFVEDLDVAFGFFDALYKGVKTLSDSEMKDAEKKTWDDAKAYLDARR
;
A
#
# COMPACT_ATOMS: atom_id res chain seq x y z
N MET A 1 -4.34 -5.32 18.44
CA MET A 1 -4.93 -6.10 17.35
C MET A 1 -6.41 -5.77 17.28
N PRO A 2 -7.02 -5.64 16.09
CA PRO A 2 -8.47 -5.66 15.99
C PRO A 2 -8.99 -7.08 16.20
N LEU A 3 -9.98 -7.25 17.09
CA LEU A 3 -10.58 -8.50 17.58
C LEU A 3 -9.59 -9.66 17.80
N ASN A 4 -9.32 -9.97 19.06
CA ASN A 4 -8.50 -11.08 19.52
C ASN A 4 -8.83 -12.40 18.79
N THR A 5 -8.19 -12.66 17.66
CA THR A 5 -8.03 -14.04 17.17
C THR A 5 -7.35 -14.79 18.29
N GLY A 6 -8.01 -15.76 18.91
CA GLY A 6 -7.52 -16.37 20.15
C GLY A 6 -8.33 -16.07 21.41
N ASP A 7 -9.50 -15.41 21.33
CA ASP A 7 -10.35 -15.21 22.51
C ASP A 7 -10.83 -16.58 23.05
N PRO A 8 -10.43 -16.99 24.26
CA PRO A 8 -10.70 -18.34 24.76
C PRO A 8 -12.19 -18.65 24.94
N TYR A 9 -13.06 -17.65 25.12
CA TYR A 9 -14.50 -17.88 25.24
C TYR A 9 -15.14 -18.14 23.87
N ILE A 10 -14.70 -17.39 22.84
CA ILE A 10 -15.12 -17.60 21.46
C ILE A 10 -14.53 -18.91 20.92
N ASP A 11 -13.25 -19.15 21.18
CA ASP A 11 -12.52 -20.33 20.71
C ASP A 11 -13.01 -21.63 21.33
N ALA A 12 -13.49 -21.58 22.58
CA ALA A 12 -14.12 -22.74 23.19
C ALA A 12 -15.49 -23.07 22.56
N GLY A 13 -16.01 -22.23 21.67
CA GLY A 13 -17.19 -22.47 20.82
C GLY A 13 -16.84 -22.78 19.37
N VAL A 14 -15.57 -23.07 19.07
CA VAL A 14 -15.15 -23.43 17.71
C VAL A 14 -15.71 -24.79 17.33
N VAL A 15 -16.35 -24.82 16.18
CA VAL A 15 -16.90 -26.02 15.55
C VAL A 15 -16.02 -26.47 14.40
N SER A 16 -15.98 -27.79 14.18
CA SER A 16 -15.30 -28.41 13.04
C SER A 16 -16.31 -28.62 11.93
N MET A 17 -16.01 -28.14 10.72
CA MET A 17 -16.83 -28.24 9.52
C MET A 17 -16.11 -29.12 8.49
N PRO A 18 -16.54 -30.37 8.26
CA PRO A 18 -15.91 -31.27 7.30
C PRO A 18 -15.89 -30.68 5.89
N LEU A 19 -14.77 -30.82 5.16
CA LEU A 19 -14.69 -30.35 3.77
C LEU A 19 -15.66 -31.10 2.84
N SER A 20 -16.07 -32.32 3.20
CA SER A 20 -17.11 -33.07 2.47
C SER A 20 -18.44 -32.34 2.37
N ASP A 21 -18.73 -31.48 3.35
CA ASP A 21 -20.01 -30.76 3.44
C ASP A 21 -19.97 -29.44 2.64
N LEU A 22 -18.79 -29.06 2.16
CA LEU A 22 -18.52 -27.81 1.43
C LEU A 22 -18.20 -28.04 -0.05
N VAL A 23 -18.38 -29.28 -0.55
CA VAL A 23 -18.15 -29.61 -1.96
C VAL A 23 -19.13 -28.82 -2.84
N ASN A 24 -18.61 -28.12 -3.85
CA ASN A 24 -19.28 -27.13 -4.69
C ASN A 24 -19.75 -25.85 -3.98
N ALA A 25 -19.32 -25.61 -2.73
CA ALA A 25 -19.67 -24.39 -2.03
C ALA A 25 -18.84 -23.20 -2.54
N LYS A 26 -19.52 -22.08 -2.75
CA LYS A 26 -18.92 -20.77 -3.00
C LYS A 26 -18.85 -19.98 -1.69
N ILE A 27 -17.66 -19.79 -1.15
CA ILE A 27 -17.46 -19.15 0.16
C ILE A 27 -17.03 -17.70 -0.03
N GLY A 28 -17.75 -16.76 0.57
CA GLY A 28 -17.33 -15.36 0.63
C GLY A 28 -16.16 -15.18 1.60
N VAL A 29 -15.02 -14.70 1.13
CA VAL A 29 -13.76 -14.62 1.91
C VAL A 29 -13.36 -13.16 2.17
N GLU A 30 -13.18 -12.80 3.44
CA GLU A 30 -12.60 -11.52 3.83
C GLU A 30 -11.10 -11.49 3.49
N ALA A 31 -10.71 -10.66 2.50
CA ALA A 31 -9.34 -10.64 1.99
C ALA A 31 -8.30 -10.28 3.07
N THR A 32 -8.62 -9.34 3.98
CA THR A 32 -7.73 -8.96 5.08
C THR A 32 -7.41 -10.14 5.99
N ALA A 33 -8.44 -10.89 6.40
CA ALA A 33 -8.30 -12.02 7.31
C ALA A 33 -7.53 -13.16 6.64
N TYR A 34 -7.81 -13.44 5.37
CA TYR A 34 -7.09 -14.44 4.57
C TYR A 34 -5.60 -14.15 4.48
N LEU A 35 -5.22 -12.95 4.03
CA LEU A 35 -3.81 -12.57 3.90
C LEU A 35 -3.11 -12.52 5.27
N SER A 36 -3.80 -12.03 6.31
CA SER A 36 -3.26 -12.03 7.68
C SER A 36 -2.96 -13.45 8.18
N ASN A 37 -3.82 -14.42 7.85
CA ASN A 37 -3.62 -15.81 8.23
C ASN A 37 -2.47 -16.47 7.46
N LEU A 38 -2.36 -16.23 6.16
CA LEU A 38 -1.24 -16.72 5.35
C LEU A 38 0.11 -16.22 5.88
N LEU A 39 0.22 -14.93 6.18
CA LEU A 39 1.45 -14.31 6.69
C LEU A 39 1.82 -14.74 8.12
N LYS A 40 0.85 -15.21 8.91
CA LYS A 40 1.11 -15.81 10.23
C LYS A 40 1.44 -17.30 10.15
N GLY A 41 1.22 -17.92 8.99
CA GLY A 41 1.35 -19.35 8.77
C GLY A 41 2.36 -19.65 7.67
N PRO A 42 1.94 -20.26 6.54
CA PRO A 42 2.86 -20.78 5.53
C PRO A 42 3.66 -19.70 4.80
N ALA A 43 3.17 -18.45 4.73
CA ALA A 43 3.82 -17.33 4.07
C ALA A 43 4.54 -16.38 5.05
N ASP A 44 4.92 -16.87 6.23
CA ASP A 44 5.66 -16.08 7.22
C ASP A 44 7.04 -15.69 6.68
N GLU A 45 7.24 -14.38 6.48
CA GLU A 45 8.53 -13.77 6.15
C GLU A 45 8.97 -12.84 7.30
N PRO A 46 9.70 -13.36 8.30
CA PRO A 46 10.02 -12.64 9.53
C PRO A 46 10.74 -11.31 9.33
N LEU A 47 11.51 -11.19 8.26
CA LEU A 47 12.35 -10.03 7.94
C LEU A 47 11.65 -9.00 7.05
N LEU A 48 10.38 -9.20 6.70
CA LEU A 48 9.62 -8.24 5.89
C LEU A 48 9.62 -6.84 6.53
N ALA A 49 9.48 -6.75 7.87
CA ALA A 49 9.53 -5.48 8.60
C ALA A 49 10.92 -4.83 8.59
N ALA A 50 11.98 -5.58 8.31
CA ALA A 50 13.36 -5.09 8.23
C ALA A 50 13.79 -4.72 6.80
N LEU A 51 13.02 -5.12 5.78
CA LEU A 51 13.33 -4.90 4.36
C LEU A 51 12.35 -3.95 3.67
N GLY A 52 11.10 -3.92 4.13
CA GLY A 52 10.02 -3.28 3.39
C GLY A 52 9.67 -4.00 2.09
N GLY A 53 8.92 -3.34 1.23
CA GLY A 53 8.49 -3.90 -0.05
C GLY A 53 7.51 -5.06 0.06
N GLU A 54 7.40 -5.80 -1.04
CA GLU A 54 6.54 -6.98 -1.15
C GLU A 54 7.22 -8.24 -0.57
N PRO A 55 6.47 -9.13 0.11
CA PRO A 55 6.99 -10.43 0.51
C PRO A 55 7.34 -11.27 -0.73
N MET A 56 8.54 -11.87 -0.72
CA MET A 56 9.11 -12.57 -1.87
C MET A 56 8.38 -13.88 -2.23
N ALA A 57 7.76 -14.54 -1.25
CA ALA A 57 7.11 -15.84 -1.36
C ALA A 57 5.58 -15.78 -1.38
N LEU A 58 4.98 -14.65 -1.01
CA LEU A 58 3.53 -14.54 -0.80
C LEU A 58 2.72 -15.00 -2.01
N LYS A 59 3.12 -14.61 -3.23
CA LYS A 59 2.43 -15.02 -4.46
C LYS A 59 2.34 -16.54 -4.61
N LEU A 60 3.46 -17.24 -4.40
CA LEU A 60 3.52 -18.70 -4.46
C LEU A 60 2.65 -19.35 -3.39
N HIS A 61 2.62 -18.80 -2.17
CA HIS A 61 1.78 -19.34 -1.10
C HIS A 61 0.29 -19.13 -1.35
N ILE A 62 -0.11 -17.99 -1.92
CA ILE A 62 -1.51 -17.77 -2.36
C ILE A 62 -1.88 -18.80 -3.43
N GLU A 63 -1.01 -19.02 -4.42
CA GLU A 63 -1.22 -19.99 -5.48
C GLU A 63 -1.39 -21.41 -4.92
N ASN A 64 -0.48 -21.85 -4.05
CA ASN A 64 -0.53 -23.17 -3.42
C ASN A 64 -1.78 -23.35 -2.53
N ASP A 65 -2.23 -22.30 -1.83
CA ASP A 65 -3.44 -22.40 -1.01
C ASP A 65 -4.69 -22.51 -1.89
N LEU A 66 -4.82 -21.66 -2.91
CA LEU A 66 -5.93 -21.72 -3.88
C LEU A 66 -5.99 -23.04 -4.67
N ASP A 67 -4.86 -23.75 -4.83
CA ASP A 67 -4.87 -25.10 -5.39
C ASP A 67 -5.62 -26.09 -4.48
N LYS A 68 -5.49 -25.95 -3.16
CA LYS A 68 -6.24 -26.77 -2.19
C LYS A 68 -7.74 -26.49 -2.23
N TRP A 69 -8.14 -25.22 -2.41
CA TRP A 69 -9.55 -24.87 -2.63
C TRP A 69 -10.13 -25.64 -3.83
N LYS A 70 -9.39 -25.65 -4.94
CA LYS A 70 -9.77 -26.36 -6.16
C LYS A 70 -9.78 -27.88 -5.99
N GLU A 71 -8.79 -28.45 -5.30
CA GLU A 71 -8.72 -29.89 -4.99
C GLU A 71 -9.95 -30.38 -4.19
N HIS A 72 -10.52 -29.51 -3.36
CA HIS A 72 -11.70 -29.78 -2.56
C HIS A 72 -13.02 -29.31 -3.20
N GLU A 73 -12.99 -28.92 -4.48
CA GLU A 73 -14.16 -28.44 -5.23
C GLU A 73 -14.88 -27.26 -4.55
N MET A 74 -14.13 -26.37 -3.90
CA MET A 74 -14.65 -25.14 -3.29
C MET A 74 -14.23 -23.91 -4.10
N GLU A 75 -15.10 -22.90 -4.17
CA GLU A 75 -14.82 -21.64 -4.87
C GLU A 75 -14.73 -20.47 -3.87
N PRO A 76 -13.57 -19.80 -3.73
CA PRO A 76 -13.49 -18.60 -2.92
C PRO A 76 -13.97 -17.37 -3.70
N TYR A 77 -14.82 -16.56 -3.08
CA TYR A 77 -15.23 -15.24 -3.57
C TYR A 77 -14.68 -14.15 -2.65
N PHE A 78 -13.58 -13.51 -3.07
CA PHE A 78 -12.88 -12.55 -2.20
C PHE A 78 -13.58 -11.19 -2.16
N VAL A 79 -13.74 -10.66 -0.94
CA VAL A 79 -14.22 -9.31 -0.69
C VAL A 79 -13.09 -8.49 -0.05
N PHE A 80 -12.64 -7.46 -0.75
CA PHE A 80 -11.61 -6.53 -0.32
C PHE A 80 -12.21 -5.33 0.40
N GLU A 81 -11.47 -4.81 1.38
CA GLU A 81 -11.79 -3.54 2.04
C GLU A 81 -11.70 -2.36 1.06
N GLY A 82 -12.69 -1.48 1.10
CA GLY A 82 -12.76 -0.26 0.31
C GLY A 82 -12.38 0.99 1.09
N GLN A 83 -13.29 1.97 1.10
CA GLN A 83 -13.16 3.19 1.88
C GLN A 83 -13.15 2.87 3.39
N SER A 84 -12.29 3.55 4.13
CA SER A 84 -12.16 3.38 5.58
C SER A 84 -13.42 3.87 6.27
N VAL A 85 -13.97 3.04 7.17
CA VAL A 85 -14.99 3.46 8.12
C VAL A 85 -14.39 4.41 9.17
N VAL A 86 -15.24 5.22 9.80
CA VAL A 86 -14.84 6.16 10.85
C VAL A 86 -14.07 5.42 11.96
N GLY A 87 -12.93 5.97 12.37
CA GLY A 87 -12.04 5.39 13.37
C GLY A 87 -10.97 4.41 12.84
N LYS A 88 -11.15 3.82 11.64
CA LYS A 88 -10.20 2.82 11.09
C LYS A 88 -8.79 3.36 10.85
N LYS A 89 -8.67 4.59 10.33
CA LYS A 89 -7.36 5.24 10.11
C LYS A 89 -6.67 5.63 11.42
N GLU A 90 -7.42 6.11 12.41
CA GLU A 90 -6.90 6.38 13.76
C GLU A 90 -6.36 5.09 14.39
N MET A 91 -7.12 4.00 14.32
CA MET A 91 -6.70 2.70 14.86
C MET A 91 -5.50 2.12 14.14
N THR A 92 -5.42 2.29 12.82
CA THR A 92 -4.23 1.91 12.03
C THR A 92 -3.01 2.70 12.50
N MET A 93 -3.15 4.02 12.69
CA MET A 93 -2.07 4.87 13.19
C MET A 93 -1.63 4.47 14.61
N ARG A 94 -2.58 4.24 15.54
CA ARG A 94 -2.28 3.76 16.90
C ARG A 94 -1.50 2.44 16.88
N ARG A 95 -1.98 1.44 16.13
CA ARG A 95 -1.33 0.13 16.00
C ARG A 95 0.11 0.25 15.51
N LEU A 96 0.32 1.03 14.45
CA LEU A 96 1.65 1.18 13.87
C LEU A 96 2.60 1.97 14.77
N LYS A 97 2.11 2.99 15.50
CA LYS A 97 2.93 3.69 16.50
C LYS A 97 3.39 2.72 17.60
N SER A 98 2.52 1.80 18.03
CA SER A 98 2.87 0.76 19.02
C SER A 98 3.87 -0.27 18.51
N ALA A 99 3.98 -0.48 17.19
CA ALA A 99 4.94 -1.41 16.60
C ALA A 99 6.37 -0.85 16.50
N ILE A 100 6.55 0.48 16.56
CA ILE A 100 7.89 1.13 16.51
C ILE A 100 8.84 0.61 17.60
N PRO A 101 8.48 0.63 18.91
CA PRO A 101 9.38 0.12 19.94
C PRO A 101 9.68 -1.39 19.77
N GLU A 102 8.76 -2.17 19.19
CA GLU A 102 8.97 -3.60 18.91
C GLU A 102 10.05 -3.79 17.83
N THR A 103 10.01 -3.01 16.73
CA THR A 103 11.04 -3.06 15.69
C THR A 103 12.37 -2.47 16.15
N GLU A 104 12.36 -1.41 16.97
CA GLU A 104 13.56 -0.85 17.59
C GLU A 104 14.29 -1.87 18.47
N GLN A 105 13.54 -2.64 19.27
CA GLN A 105 14.10 -3.73 20.06
C GLN A 105 14.72 -4.82 19.17
N ALA A 106 14.06 -5.21 18.07
CA ALA A 106 14.59 -6.18 17.12
C ALA A 106 15.91 -5.69 16.49
N TRP A 107 15.98 -4.42 16.10
CA TRP A 107 17.21 -3.79 15.61
C TRP A 107 18.32 -3.75 16.67
N ALA A 108 18.00 -3.48 17.93
CA ALA A 108 18.97 -3.49 19.03
C ALA A 108 19.58 -4.90 19.25
N ILE A 109 18.76 -5.95 19.20
CA ILE A 109 19.20 -7.35 19.30
C ILE A 109 20.11 -7.70 18.12
N TYR A 110 19.74 -7.31 16.90
CA TYR A 110 20.56 -7.53 15.70
C TYR A 110 21.93 -6.86 15.83
N ASN A 111 21.97 -5.60 16.32
CA ASN A 111 23.21 -4.85 16.53
C ASN A 111 24.12 -5.47 17.60
N GLN A 112 23.56 -6.23 18.56
CA GLN A 112 24.33 -6.98 19.56
C GLN A 112 24.94 -8.29 19.00
N GLY A 113 24.77 -8.57 17.71
CA GLY A 113 25.30 -9.77 17.07
C GLY A 113 24.47 -11.04 17.31
N ASN A 114 23.18 -10.88 17.64
CA ASN A 114 22.26 -11.99 17.85
C ASN A 114 21.15 -12.03 16.76
N PRO A 115 21.48 -12.47 15.53
CA PRO A 115 20.56 -12.41 14.40
C PRO A 115 19.34 -13.32 14.56
N THR A 116 19.48 -14.49 15.20
CA THR A 116 18.37 -15.44 15.39
C THR A 116 17.27 -14.86 16.27
N ASP A 117 17.62 -14.24 17.39
CA ASP A 117 16.65 -13.62 18.28
C ASP A 117 16.06 -12.35 17.67
N ALA A 118 16.85 -11.61 16.87
CA ALA A 118 16.35 -10.46 16.12
C ALA A 118 15.27 -10.86 15.10
N VAL A 119 15.48 -11.95 14.35
CA VAL A 119 14.47 -12.51 13.42
C VAL A 119 13.18 -12.85 14.17
N ALA A 120 13.28 -13.48 15.34
CA ALA A 120 12.11 -13.80 16.16
C ALA A 120 11.40 -12.53 16.71
N ALA A 121 12.16 -11.47 17.00
CA ALA A 121 11.61 -10.18 17.41
C ALA A 121 10.90 -9.46 16.26
N PHE A 122 11.49 -9.40 15.06
CA PHE A 122 10.85 -8.83 13.86
C PHE A 122 9.56 -9.55 13.49
N ARG A 123 9.54 -10.89 13.55
CA ARG A 123 8.33 -11.70 13.31
C ARG A 123 7.15 -11.27 14.20
N LYS A 124 7.41 -10.87 15.45
CA LYS A 124 6.37 -10.47 16.41
C LYS A 124 5.88 -9.05 16.17
N ALA A 125 6.70 -8.20 15.53
CA ALA A 125 6.40 -6.80 15.36
C ALA A 125 5.18 -6.59 14.46
N SER A 126 4.18 -5.87 14.94
CA SER A 126 2.93 -5.64 14.19
C SER A 126 3.03 -4.44 13.22
N ALA A 127 4.12 -4.37 12.44
CA ALA A 127 4.46 -3.21 11.62
C ALA A 127 3.87 -3.23 10.19
N ILE A 128 3.48 -4.40 9.69
CA ILE A 128 3.01 -4.56 8.30
C ILE A 128 1.54 -4.12 8.15
N GLN A 129 1.21 -3.52 7.01
CA GLN A 129 -0.17 -3.27 6.59
C GLN A 129 -0.62 -4.29 5.56
N ILE A 130 -1.65 -5.06 5.90
CA ILE A 130 -2.18 -6.11 5.02
C ILE A 130 -2.81 -5.54 3.75
N THR A 131 -3.39 -4.33 3.83
CA THR A 131 -3.98 -3.64 2.69
C THR A 131 -2.98 -3.30 1.60
N ASP A 132 -1.70 -3.16 1.94
CA ASP A 132 -0.62 -2.89 0.98
C ASP A 132 -0.31 -4.12 0.11
N LEU A 133 -0.86 -5.29 0.44
CA LEU A 133 -0.61 -6.57 -0.24
C LEU A 133 -1.80 -7.03 -1.09
N TYR A 134 -2.86 -6.21 -1.18
CA TYR A 134 -4.07 -6.55 -1.92
C TYR A 134 -3.83 -6.73 -3.41
N HIS A 135 -2.92 -5.96 -4.00
CA HIS A 135 -2.62 -6.06 -5.43
C HIS A 135 -2.06 -7.44 -5.79
N ILE A 136 -1.20 -8.04 -4.95
CA ILE A 136 -0.66 -9.39 -5.14
C ILE A 136 -1.79 -10.42 -5.20
N LEU A 137 -2.74 -10.37 -4.26
CA LEU A 137 -3.88 -11.28 -4.25
C LEU A 137 -4.76 -11.05 -5.50
N LYS A 138 -5.10 -9.80 -5.82
CA LYS A 138 -5.91 -9.47 -7.01
C LYS A 138 -5.24 -9.92 -8.32
N GLU A 139 -3.91 -9.84 -8.41
CA GLU A 139 -3.12 -10.33 -9.54
C GLU A 139 -3.32 -11.84 -9.69
N VAL A 140 -3.13 -12.63 -8.63
CA VAL A 140 -3.30 -14.09 -8.65
C VAL A 140 -4.74 -14.48 -8.97
N LEU A 141 -5.73 -13.83 -8.35
CA LEU A 141 -7.15 -14.11 -8.61
C LEU A 141 -7.51 -13.86 -10.08
N THR A 142 -7.04 -12.76 -10.65
CA THR A 142 -7.29 -12.46 -12.07
C THR A 142 -6.58 -13.45 -12.99
N ALA A 143 -5.34 -13.83 -12.67
CA ALA A 143 -4.60 -14.83 -13.45
C ALA A 143 -5.29 -16.21 -13.43
N ARG A 144 -6.08 -16.50 -12.40
CA ARG A 144 -6.85 -17.74 -12.22
C ARG A 144 -8.32 -17.64 -12.63
N ASP A 145 -8.75 -16.49 -13.17
CA ASP A 145 -10.15 -16.23 -13.53
C ASP A 145 -11.13 -16.42 -12.35
N LEU A 146 -10.69 -16.05 -11.14
CA LEU A 146 -11.49 -16.07 -9.92
C LEU A 146 -12.15 -14.71 -9.68
N ASP A 147 -13.45 -14.73 -9.44
CA ASP A 147 -14.23 -13.54 -9.15
C ASP A 147 -13.90 -12.95 -7.77
N TYR A 148 -13.87 -11.62 -7.69
CA TYR A 148 -13.73 -10.88 -6.45
C TYR A 148 -14.39 -9.50 -6.57
N MET A 149 -14.58 -8.83 -5.42
CA MET A 149 -15.03 -7.44 -5.39
C MET A 149 -14.31 -6.63 -4.33
N THR A 150 -14.21 -5.32 -4.56
CA THR A 150 -13.88 -4.37 -3.50
C THR A 150 -15.18 -3.79 -2.94
N ALA A 151 -15.42 -3.93 -1.64
CA ALA A 151 -16.57 -3.33 -0.96
C ALA A 151 -16.51 -1.80 -1.04
N PRO A 152 -17.64 -1.08 -0.93
CA PRO A 152 -17.58 0.38 -0.89
C PRO A 152 -16.88 0.88 0.39
N PHE A 153 -17.09 0.19 1.51
CA PHE A 153 -16.43 0.44 2.79
C PHE A 153 -15.86 -0.86 3.38
N SER A 154 -16.53 -1.45 4.37
CA SER A 154 -16.08 -2.66 5.06
C SER A 154 -16.35 -3.93 4.26
N ALA A 155 -15.36 -4.82 4.17
CA ALA A 155 -15.54 -6.14 3.59
C ALA A 155 -16.48 -7.00 4.44
N CYS A 156 -16.41 -6.89 5.77
CA CYS A 156 -17.32 -7.58 6.68
C CYS A 156 -18.79 -7.18 6.43
N ALA A 157 -19.06 -5.88 6.27
CA ALA A 157 -20.41 -5.41 5.95
C ALA A 157 -20.93 -5.95 4.62
N GLN A 158 -20.08 -5.97 3.59
CA GLN A 158 -20.46 -6.47 2.28
C GLN A 158 -20.67 -7.99 2.28
N LEU A 159 -19.83 -8.75 2.97
CA LEU A 159 -20.00 -10.20 3.14
C LEU A 159 -21.30 -10.53 3.86
N ALA A 160 -21.61 -9.79 4.94
CA ALA A 160 -22.87 -9.93 5.65
C ALA A 160 -24.09 -9.65 4.76
N ALA A 161 -24.02 -8.63 3.91
CA ALA A 161 -25.09 -8.35 2.95
C ALA A 161 -25.24 -9.44 1.87
N LEU A 162 -24.14 -10.04 1.40
CA LEU A 162 -24.18 -11.15 0.45
C LEU A 162 -24.74 -12.43 1.10
N ASP A 163 -24.36 -12.70 2.35
CA ASP A 163 -24.83 -13.85 3.13
C ASP A 163 -26.35 -13.78 3.36
N ARG A 164 -26.87 -12.59 3.65
CA ARG A 164 -28.30 -12.35 3.90
C ARG A 164 -29.13 -12.12 2.64
N HIS A 165 -28.53 -12.14 1.45
CA HIS A 165 -29.23 -11.82 0.21
C HIS A 165 -30.24 -12.92 -0.17
N ASP A 166 -31.39 -12.54 -0.75
CA ASP A 166 -32.44 -13.50 -1.14
C ASP A 166 -31.99 -14.44 -2.26
N GLU A 167 -31.24 -13.90 -3.23
CA GLU A 167 -30.48 -14.72 -4.19
C GLU A 167 -29.18 -15.19 -3.56
N GLN A 168 -28.94 -16.49 -3.58
CA GLN A 168 -27.77 -17.12 -2.99
C GLN A 168 -26.52 -16.90 -3.85
N TYR A 169 -25.72 -15.88 -3.49
CA TYR A 169 -24.43 -15.57 -4.14
C TYR A 169 -23.26 -16.34 -3.54
N ILE A 170 -23.36 -16.66 -2.26
CA ILE A 170 -22.37 -17.40 -1.47
C ILE A 170 -23.11 -18.37 -0.54
N ASP A 171 -22.46 -19.46 -0.18
CA ASP A 171 -22.99 -20.52 0.69
C ASP A 171 -22.52 -20.39 2.14
N GLY A 172 -21.56 -19.50 2.38
CA GLY A 172 -21.05 -19.18 3.71
C GLY A 172 -20.01 -18.08 3.66
N ILE A 173 -19.66 -17.58 4.84
CA ILE A 173 -18.69 -16.49 5.01
C ILE A 173 -17.47 -16.96 5.80
N MET A 174 -16.31 -16.51 5.36
CA MET A 174 -15.01 -16.76 5.96
C MET A 174 -14.32 -15.44 6.26
N GLY A 175 -13.81 -15.28 7.48
CA GLY A 175 -13.11 -14.05 7.83
C GLY A 175 -12.78 -13.91 9.31
N SER A 176 -12.60 -12.66 9.73
CA SER A 176 -12.34 -12.29 11.11
C SER A 176 -13.61 -12.36 11.97
N GLN A 177 -13.43 -12.34 13.28
CA GLN A 177 -14.54 -12.29 14.24
C GLN A 177 -15.34 -10.98 14.16
N GLU A 178 -14.88 -9.96 13.41
CA GLU A 178 -15.66 -8.74 13.15
C GLU A 178 -16.97 -9.03 12.44
N LEU A 179 -17.07 -10.12 11.67
CA LEU A 179 -18.30 -10.56 11.02
C LEU A 179 -19.45 -10.83 12.02
N LEU A 180 -19.14 -11.22 13.26
CA LEU A 180 -20.14 -11.46 14.32
C LEU A 180 -20.87 -10.18 14.75
N LEU A 181 -20.32 -8.99 14.44
CA LEU A 181 -20.97 -7.70 14.71
C LEU A 181 -22.08 -7.37 13.70
N TYR A 182 -22.06 -8.01 12.53
CA TYR A 182 -22.98 -7.72 11.44
C TYR A 182 -24.20 -8.66 11.45
N ASP A 183 -25.17 -8.35 10.58
CA ASP A 183 -26.32 -9.23 10.37
C ASP A 183 -25.93 -10.33 9.39
N ILE A 184 -25.70 -11.53 9.93
CA ILE A 184 -25.27 -12.74 9.23
C ILE A 184 -26.22 -13.87 9.62
N TRP A 185 -26.28 -14.96 8.84
CA TRP A 185 -27.14 -16.11 9.15
C TRP A 185 -26.84 -16.71 10.52
N ASP A 186 -25.63 -17.23 10.72
CA ASP A 186 -25.21 -17.71 12.05
C ASP A 186 -23.70 -17.97 12.16
N ALA A 187 -23.08 -18.54 11.13
CA ALA A 187 -21.72 -19.07 11.21
C ALA A 187 -20.67 -18.17 10.54
N VAL A 188 -19.45 -18.17 11.10
CA VAL A 188 -18.26 -17.56 10.51
C VAL A 188 -17.16 -18.61 10.44
N ILE A 189 -16.67 -18.89 9.24
CA ILE A 189 -15.55 -19.80 8.99
C ILE A 189 -14.24 -19.02 9.19
N TYR A 190 -13.25 -19.65 9.81
CA TYR A 190 -11.91 -19.07 9.92
C TYR A 190 -11.09 -19.35 8.65
N PRO A 191 -10.21 -18.43 8.24
CA PRO A 191 -9.26 -18.71 7.17
C PRO A 191 -8.48 -20.01 7.42
N PRO A 192 -8.34 -20.87 6.39
CA PRO A 192 -7.79 -22.21 6.57
C PRO A 192 -6.30 -22.17 6.93
N THR A 193 -5.89 -23.04 7.84
CA THR A 193 -4.48 -23.30 8.15
C THR A 193 -4.01 -24.57 7.47
N THR A 194 -2.70 -24.82 7.44
CA THR A 194 -2.13 -26.08 6.94
C THR A 194 -2.78 -27.30 7.61
N SER A 195 -3.01 -27.23 8.93
CA SER A 195 -3.64 -28.31 9.69
C SER A 195 -5.11 -28.53 9.32
N ASP A 196 -5.85 -27.48 8.95
CA ASP A 196 -7.26 -27.61 8.55
C ASP A 196 -7.39 -28.41 7.25
N TRP A 197 -6.51 -28.13 6.29
CA TRP A 197 -6.40 -28.89 5.05
C TRP A 197 -6.00 -30.36 5.29
N GLU A 198 -5.01 -30.61 6.15
CA GLU A 198 -4.56 -31.96 6.51
C GLU A 198 -5.66 -32.77 7.21
N ASN A 199 -6.41 -32.13 8.12
CA ASN A 199 -7.52 -32.73 8.86
C ASN A 199 -8.80 -32.87 8.01
N LYS A 200 -8.81 -32.33 6.79
CA LYS A 200 -9.98 -32.27 5.89
C LYS A 200 -11.21 -31.65 6.56
N SER A 201 -11.00 -30.65 7.41
CA SER A 201 -12.06 -29.93 8.10
C SER A 201 -11.64 -28.50 8.35
N LEU A 202 -12.54 -27.57 8.04
CA LEU A 202 -12.39 -26.17 8.44
C LEU A 202 -12.85 -25.97 9.88
N ARG A 203 -12.43 -24.86 10.47
CA ARG A 203 -12.87 -24.40 11.79
C ARG A 203 -13.68 -23.13 11.63
N GLY A 204 -14.66 -22.95 12.49
CA GLY A 204 -15.46 -21.72 12.54
C GLY A 204 -16.19 -21.58 13.85
N VAL A 205 -17.04 -20.59 13.95
CA VAL A 205 -17.87 -20.33 15.12
C VAL A 205 -19.31 -20.10 14.71
N VAL A 206 -20.25 -20.43 15.60
CA VAL A 206 -21.69 -20.25 15.40
C VAL A 206 -22.20 -19.24 16.42
N ARG A 207 -22.78 -18.13 15.94
CA ARG A 207 -23.20 -16.99 16.76
C ARG A 207 -24.24 -17.40 17.81
N SER A 208 -25.22 -18.19 17.43
CA SER A 208 -26.27 -18.70 18.33
C SER A 208 -25.71 -19.55 19.47
N GLU A 209 -24.67 -20.35 19.21
CA GLU A 209 -23.98 -21.15 20.22
C GLU A 209 -23.19 -20.27 21.20
N ILE A 210 -22.49 -19.24 20.69
CA ILE A 210 -21.78 -18.26 21.53
C ILE A 210 -22.78 -17.57 22.48
N ILE A 211 -23.90 -17.07 21.94
CA ILE A 211 -24.96 -16.40 22.71
C ILE A 211 -25.48 -17.31 23.83
N LYS A 212 -25.80 -18.56 23.49
CA LYS A 212 -26.31 -19.55 24.44
C LYS A 212 -25.29 -19.87 25.52
N LYS A 213 -24.03 -20.09 25.15
CA LYS A 213 -22.94 -20.46 26.06
C LYS A 213 -22.59 -19.32 27.01
N LEU A 214 -22.53 -18.09 26.50
CA LEU A 214 -22.24 -16.91 27.31
C LEU A 214 -23.45 -16.43 28.11
N ASN A 215 -24.66 -16.92 27.82
CA ASN A 215 -25.92 -16.51 28.44
C ASN A 215 -26.11 -14.98 28.38
N VAL A 216 -26.11 -14.46 27.16
CA VAL A 216 -26.25 -13.03 26.83
C VAL A 216 -27.28 -12.83 25.72
N THR A 217 -27.70 -11.60 25.47
CA THR A 217 -28.52 -11.25 24.29
C THR A 217 -27.61 -10.96 23.09
N PRO A 218 -28.13 -10.97 21.84
CA PRO A 218 -27.36 -10.57 20.66
C PRO A 218 -26.74 -9.17 20.80
N ASP A 219 -27.50 -8.20 21.33
CA ASP A 219 -27.02 -6.83 21.56
C ASP A 219 -25.91 -6.78 22.61
N MET A 220 -26.04 -7.53 23.70
CA MET A 220 -25.02 -7.57 24.75
C MET A 220 -23.73 -8.23 24.26
N LEU A 221 -23.83 -9.24 23.38
CA LEU A 221 -22.66 -9.82 22.70
C LEU A 221 -21.99 -8.79 21.79
N ALA A 222 -22.75 -8.07 20.96
CA ALA A 222 -22.20 -7.04 20.08
C ALA A 222 -21.50 -5.92 20.88
N ASP A 223 -22.11 -5.48 21.99
CA ASP A 223 -21.54 -4.47 22.88
C ASP A 223 -20.23 -4.97 23.53
N ALA A 224 -20.18 -6.23 23.97
CA ALA A 224 -18.97 -6.83 24.51
C ALA A 224 -17.85 -6.96 23.47
N LEU A 225 -18.16 -7.41 22.25
CA LEU A 225 -17.20 -7.48 21.14
C LEU A 225 -16.63 -6.09 20.81
N LEU A 226 -17.48 -5.05 20.75
CA LEU A 226 -17.04 -3.67 20.57
C LEU A 226 -16.15 -3.19 21.73
N MET A 227 -16.50 -3.51 22.98
CA MET A 227 -15.69 -3.18 24.15
C MET A 227 -14.31 -3.84 24.11
N THR A 228 -14.17 -5.05 23.57
CA THR A 228 -12.84 -5.68 23.40
C THR A 228 -11.98 -5.02 22.32
N GLY A 229 -12.55 -4.16 21.48
CA GLY A 229 -11.85 -3.39 20.45
C GLY A 229 -11.88 -4.06 19.07
N THR A 230 -11.95 -3.22 18.03
CA THR A 230 -12.06 -3.61 16.61
C THR A 230 -11.03 -2.88 15.76
N SER A 231 -11.08 -3.07 14.45
CA SER A 231 -10.26 -2.39 13.45
C SER A 231 -10.54 -0.89 13.35
N PHE A 232 -11.61 -0.42 13.97
CA PHE A 232 -12.06 0.97 13.96
C PHE A 232 -12.46 1.53 15.34
N LEU A 233 -12.39 0.74 16.41
CA LEU A 233 -12.70 1.16 17.78
C LEU A 233 -11.60 0.67 18.74
N PRO A 234 -10.93 1.54 19.53
CA PRO A 234 -10.04 1.08 20.59
C PRO A 234 -10.80 0.30 21.66
N SER A 235 -10.14 -0.68 22.29
CA SER A 235 -10.72 -1.41 23.41
C SER A 235 -11.11 -0.47 24.57
N PHE A 236 -12.12 -0.85 25.33
CA PHE A 236 -12.58 -0.12 26.50
C PHE A 236 -11.44 0.01 27.53
N PRO A 237 -11.00 1.23 27.90
CA PRO A 237 -9.78 1.43 28.70
C PRO A 237 -9.75 0.63 30.02
N PRO A 238 -10.85 0.49 30.79
CA PRO A 238 -10.87 -0.36 31.99
C PRO A 238 -10.53 -1.84 31.75
N LEU A 239 -10.69 -2.39 30.54
CA LEU A 239 -10.27 -3.76 30.25
C LEU A 239 -8.74 -3.91 30.20
N GLN A 240 -8.02 -2.83 29.91
CA GLN A 240 -6.56 -2.81 29.87
C GLN A 240 -5.94 -2.58 31.25
N ASP A 241 -6.74 -2.12 32.22
CA ASP A 241 -6.27 -1.84 33.57
C ASP A 241 -6.08 -3.14 34.36
N GLN A 242 -4.84 -3.44 34.77
CA GLN A 242 -4.49 -4.67 35.50
C GLN A 242 -5.07 -4.71 36.92
N THR A 243 -5.49 -3.56 37.47
CA THR A 243 -6.17 -3.49 38.77
C THR A 243 -7.64 -3.94 38.66
N ILE A 244 -8.23 -3.82 37.46
CA ILE A 244 -9.60 -4.25 37.17
C ILE A 244 -9.60 -5.66 36.57
N ILE A 245 -8.85 -5.86 35.48
CA ILE A 245 -8.70 -7.14 34.80
C ILE A 245 -7.29 -7.68 35.06
N THR A 246 -7.18 -8.47 36.13
CA THR A 246 -5.90 -9.00 36.62
C THR A 246 -5.23 -9.95 35.62
N ARG A 247 -6.01 -10.67 34.80
CA ARG A 247 -5.49 -11.58 33.79
C ARG A 247 -5.51 -10.91 32.42
N GLN A 248 -4.35 -10.43 31.98
CA GLN A 248 -4.14 -9.94 30.62
C GLN A 248 -3.64 -11.09 29.70
N PRO A 249 -3.94 -11.06 28.38
CA PRO A 249 -4.88 -10.14 27.74
C PRO A 249 -6.33 -10.41 28.15
N TYR A 250 -7.13 -9.34 28.24
CA TYR A 250 -8.58 -9.43 28.47
C TYR A 250 -9.29 -10.16 27.33
N ASN A 251 -10.51 -10.64 27.61
CA ASN A 251 -11.36 -11.37 26.67
C ASN A 251 -12.82 -10.85 26.69
N VAL A 252 -13.67 -11.38 25.81
CA VAL A 252 -15.09 -11.02 25.70
C VAL A 252 -15.87 -11.33 26.98
N GLY A 253 -15.47 -12.37 27.72
CA GLY A 253 -16.05 -12.71 29.02
C GLY A 253 -15.83 -11.60 30.05
N ASP A 254 -14.67 -10.96 30.05
CA ASP A 254 -14.36 -9.83 30.93
C ASP A 254 -15.26 -8.62 30.61
N ALA A 255 -15.42 -8.29 29.33
CA ALA A 255 -16.35 -7.24 28.89
C ALA A 255 -17.81 -7.53 29.27
N ILE A 256 -18.25 -8.78 29.10
CA ILE A 256 -19.59 -9.24 29.52
C ILE A 256 -19.77 -9.07 31.03
N ASN A 257 -18.76 -9.40 31.83
CA ASN A 257 -18.84 -9.26 33.29
C ASN A 257 -18.98 -7.79 33.70
N LEU A 258 -18.21 -6.88 33.09
CA LEU A 258 -18.38 -5.44 33.32
C LEU A 258 -19.80 -4.97 32.96
N LEU A 259 -20.31 -5.39 31.80
CA LEU A 259 -21.69 -5.07 31.39
C LEU A 259 -22.73 -5.58 32.40
N ARG A 260 -22.57 -6.81 32.92
CA ARG A 260 -23.48 -7.37 33.94
C ARG A 260 -23.51 -6.53 35.21
N THR A 261 -22.38 -5.97 35.61
CA THR A 261 -22.29 -5.11 36.80
C THR A 261 -22.83 -3.70 36.60
N SER A 262 -23.13 -3.31 35.35
CA SER A 262 -23.56 -1.95 34.98
C SER A 262 -24.84 -1.96 34.14
N GLU A 263 -25.88 -2.63 34.67
CA GLU A 263 -27.23 -2.67 34.07
C GLU A 263 -27.27 -3.15 32.60
N LYS A 264 -26.25 -3.89 32.15
CA LYS A 264 -26.07 -4.34 30.76
C LYS A 264 -26.04 -3.17 29.76
N SER A 265 -25.56 -2.00 30.20
CA SER A 265 -25.48 -0.79 29.39
C SER A 265 -24.05 -0.27 29.31
N VAL A 266 -23.53 -0.07 28.09
CA VAL A 266 -22.21 0.53 27.88
C VAL A 266 -22.17 1.95 28.44
N SER A 267 -23.26 2.73 28.33
CA SER A 267 -23.27 4.10 28.88
C SER A 267 -23.18 4.10 30.41
N ALA A 268 -23.86 3.17 31.09
CA ALA A 268 -23.76 3.02 32.53
C ALA A 268 -22.36 2.52 32.94
N THR A 269 -21.78 1.60 32.16
CA THR A 269 -20.40 1.11 32.37
C THR A 269 -19.40 2.24 32.25
N CYS A 270 -19.51 3.11 31.23
CA CYS A 270 -18.65 4.29 31.11
C CYS A 270 -18.80 5.27 32.28
N ALA A 271 -20.02 5.46 32.79
CA ALA A 271 -20.24 6.31 33.96
C ALA A 271 -19.55 5.75 35.22
N ALA A 272 -19.59 4.43 35.41
CA ALA A 272 -18.94 3.75 36.53
C ALA A 272 -17.40 3.85 36.52
N PHE A 273 -16.79 3.97 35.34
CA PHE A 273 -15.33 4.10 35.16
C PHE A 273 -14.92 5.47 34.58
N SER A 274 -15.66 6.52 34.92
CA SER A 274 -15.46 7.86 34.35
C SER A 274 -14.10 8.47 34.70
N ASP A 275 -13.53 8.11 35.85
CA ASP A 275 -12.18 8.46 36.28
C ASP A 275 -11.11 7.92 35.32
N ILE A 276 -11.19 6.64 34.97
CA ILE A 276 -10.26 5.99 34.01
C ILE A 276 -10.44 6.58 32.61
N LEU A 277 -11.69 6.76 32.16
CA LEU A 277 -11.96 7.31 30.84
C LEU A 277 -11.43 8.74 30.70
N ASN A 278 -11.65 9.59 31.70
CA ASN A 278 -11.14 10.97 31.67
C ASN A 278 -9.62 11.06 31.54
N LEU A 279 -8.89 10.04 32.03
CA LEU A 279 -7.43 9.96 31.95
C LEU A 279 -6.94 9.34 30.64
N GLN A 280 -7.59 8.26 30.16
CA GLN A 280 -7.07 7.44 29.07
C GLN A 280 -7.71 7.73 27.70
N ASP A 281 -9.04 7.89 27.63
CA ASP A 281 -9.76 8.20 26.38
C ASP A 281 -11.15 8.78 26.71
N ARG A 282 -11.20 10.09 26.96
CA ARG A 282 -12.41 10.80 27.42
C ARG A 282 -13.60 10.63 26.47
N ASP A 283 -13.30 10.55 25.18
CA ASP A 283 -14.30 10.52 24.12
C ASP A 283 -14.62 9.07 23.66
N TRP A 284 -14.18 8.05 24.42
CA TRP A 284 -14.39 6.65 24.06
C TRP A 284 -15.86 6.27 23.87
N LEU A 285 -16.76 6.77 24.72
CA LEU A 285 -18.20 6.50 24.61
C LEU A 285 -18.79 7.03 23.29
N ASP A 286 -18.30 8.18 22.81
CA ASP A 286 -18.69 8.74 21.51
C ASP A 286 -18.20 7.86 20.36
N LYS A 287 -16.93 7.44 20.41
CA LYS A 287 -16.34 6.49 19.43
C LYS A 287 -17.12 5.18 19.38
N TYR A 288 -17.48 4.63 20.54
CA TYR A 288 -18.30 3.43 20.64
C TYR A 288 -19.68 3.61 19.98
N ARG A 289 -20.37 4.74 20.25
CA ARG A 289 -21.66 5.04 19.63
C ARG A 289 -21.55 5.15 18.11
N LYS A 290 -20.51 5.84 17.61
CA LYS A 290 -20.23 5.97 16.17
C LYS A 290 -19.94 4.61 15.54
N ALA A 291 -19.13 3.78 16.18
CA ALA A 291 -18.86 2.41 15.73
C ALA A 291 -20.14 1.58 15.64
N LYS A 292 -20.98 1.60 16.69
CA LYS A 292 -22.27 0.87 16.71
C LYS A 292 -23.23 1.37 15.62
N MET A 293 -23.32 2.68 15.40
CA MET A 293 -24.14 3.27 14.33
C MET A 293 -23.59 2.98 12.93
N GLY A 294 -22.26 3.00 12.75
CA GLY A 294 -21.61 2.64 11.48
C GLY A 294 -21.82 1.17 11.09
N ILE A 295 -21.86 0.25 12.07
CA ILE A 295 -22.24 -1.14 11.85
C ILE A 295 -23.72 -1.24 11.52
N LYS A 296 -24.59 -0.57 12.29
CA LYS A 296 -26.05 -0.60 12.09
C LYS A 296 -26.43 -0.10 10.69
N HIS A 297 -25.88 1.04 10.30
CA HIS A 297 -26.14 1.71 9.02
C HIS A 297 -25.02 1.48 8.00
N CYS A 298 -24.44 0.27 8.00
CA CYS A 298 -23.32 -0.04 7.13
C CYS A 298 -23.67 0.16 5.65
N VAL A 299 -22.69 0.66 4.90
CA VAL A 299 -22.82 0.93 3.47
C VAL A 299 -22.32 -0.27 2.67
N THR A 300 -23.13 -0.73 1.73
CA THR A 300 -22.88 -1.89 0.87
C THR A 300 -23.22 -1.57 -0.58
N VAL A 301 -22.80 -2.41 -1.51
CA VAL A 301 -23.16 -2.32 -2.93
C VAL A 301 -24.03 -3.51 -3.31
N HIS A 302 -25.14 -3.23 -4.01
CA HIS A 302 -26.02 -4.24 -4.59
C HIS A 302 -25.48 -4.76 -5.92
N THR A 303 -26.14 -5.81 -6.43
CA THR A 303 -25.76 -6.51 -7.67
C THR A 303 -25.91 -5.64 -8.92
N ASP A 304 -26.79 -4.65 -8.87
CA ASP A 304 -26.96 -3.62 -9.90
C ASP A 304 -25.91 -2.50 -9.84
N GLY A 305 -25.02 -2.53 -8.85
CA GLY A 305 -23.99 -1.52 -8.61
C GLY A 305 -24.47 -0.30 -7.82
N SER A 306 -25.72 -0.29 -7.33
CA SER A 306 -26.23 0.79 -6.48
C SER A 306 -25.67 0.70 -5.07
N ILE A 307 -25.38 1.87 -4.49
CA ILE A 307 -24.92 1.97 -3.10
C ILE A 307 -26.14 1.98 -2.17
N HIS A 308 -26.13 1.11 -1.17
CA HIS A 308 -27.19 0.97 -0.19
C HIS A 308 -26.68 1.16 1.23
N ILE A 309 -27.48 1.87 2.02
CA ILE A 309 -27.26 2.09 3.43
C ILE A 309 -28.28 1.23 4.17
N ARG A 310 -27.83 0.30 5.00
CA ARG A 310 -28.72 -0.53 5.79
C ARG A 310 -29.52 0.32 6.78
N ASP A 311 -30.79 -0.04 6.98
CA ASP A 311 -31.69 0.66 7.90
C ASP A 311 -31.76 2.18 7.62
N PHE A 312 -31.86 2.56 6.34
CA PHE A 312 -31.82 3.95 5.89
C PHE A 312 -32.94 4.82 6.50
N ASP A 313 -34.13 4.27 6.72
CA ASP A 313 -35.28 5.03 7.25
C ASP A 313 -35.08 5.53 8.69
N HIS A 314 -34.16 4.92 9.44
CA HIS A 314 -33.81 5.32 10.80
C HIS A 314 -32.48 6.06 10.89
N LEU A 315 -31.94 6.51 9.75
CA LEU A 315 -30.71 7.28 9.69
C LEU A 315 -30.90 8.65 10.36
N THR A 316 -29.94 9.03 11.22
CA THR A 316 -29.96 10.32 11.90
C THR A 316 -29.43 11.45 11.00
N GLY A 317 -29.75 12.71 11.33
CA GLY A 317 -29.32 13.88 10.54
C GLY A 317 -27.81 14.15 10.57
N ASP A 318 -27.12 13.62 11.58
CA ASP A 318 -25.66 13.70 11.81
C ASP A 318 -24.91 12.47 11.26
N ASN A 319 -25.52 11.69 10.37
CA ASN A 319 -24.94 10.44 9.84
C ASN A 319 -23.51 10.53 9.29
N HIS A 320 -23.12 11.69 8.80
CA HIS A 320 -21.78 11.97 8.32
C HIS A 320 -20.71 11.82 9.42
N GLU A 321 -21.08 11.89 10.71
CA GLU A 321 -20.16 11.67 11.82
C GLU A 321 -19.76 10.20 12.02
N TYR A 322 -20.58 9.24 11.59
CA TYR A 322 -20.29 7.80 11.74
C TYR A 322 -20.18 7.04 10.41
N LEU A 323 -20.74 7.55 9.31
CA LEU A 323 -20.54 7.01 7.96
C LEU A 323 -19.46 7.75 7.16
N GLY A 324 -19.00 8.90 7.66
CA GLY A 324 -18.15 9.82 6.91
C GLY A 324 -18.92 10.53 5.78
N LEU A 325 -18.24 11.41 5.06
CA LEU A 325 -18.85 12.13 3.95
C LEU A 325 -19.07 11.19 2.76
N GLN A 326 -20.31 11.15 2.28
CA GLN A 326 -20.67 10.37 1.09
C GLN A 326 -20.05 10.99 -0.15
N LEU A 327 -19.44 10.13 -0.97
CA LEU A 327 -18.85 10.50 -2.25
C LEU A 327 -19.83 10.19 -3.40
N PRO A 328 -19.61 10.72 -4.62
CA PRO A 328 -20.42 10.33 -5.77
C PRO A 328 -20.40 8.81 -6.01
N ALA A 329 -21.56 8.23 -6.33
CA ALA A 329 -21.72 6.79 -6.64
C ALA A 329 -20.70 6.28 -7.68
N GLU A 330 -20.38 7.13 -8.66
CA GLU A 330 -19.42 6.85 -9.73
C GLU A 330 -18.01 6.48 -9.18
N LEU A 331 -17.55 7.12 -8.09
CA LEU A 331 -16.26 6.79 -7.47
C LEU A 331 -16.24 5.40 -6.83
N TYR A 332 -17.35 4.98 -6.20
CA TYR A 332 -17.46 3.63 -5.65
C TYR A 332 -17.45 2.57 -6.75
N SER A 333 -18.06 2.86 -7.92
CA SER A 333 -17.94 1.99 -9.10
C SER A 333 -16.49 1.90 -9.59
N TYR A 334 -15.73 3.00 -9.58
CA TYR A 334 -14.31 2.98 -9.97
C TYR A 334 -13.43 2.22 -8.99
N LEU A 335 -13.73 2.29 -7.69
CA LEU A 335 -13.10 1.46 -6.67
C LEU A 335 -13.40 -0.04 -6.92
N GLN A 336 -14.67 -0.40 -7.12
CA GLN A 336 -15.08 -1.80 -7.31
C GLN A 336 -14.50 -2.43 -8.58
N LYS A 337 -14.25 -1.62 -9.63
CA LYS A 337 -13.69 -2.07 -10.91
C LYS A 337 -12.16 -1.91 -11.00
N ASP A 338 -11.46 -1.74 -9.88
CA ASP A 338 -10.00 -1.60 -9.80
C ASP A 338 -9.44 -0.50 -10.71
N VAL A 339 -10.10 0.65 -10.75
CA VAL A 339 -9.65 1.84 -11.46
C VAL A 339 -8.82 2.74 -10.55
N ILE A 340 -9.26 2.89 -9.29
CA ILE A 340 -8.62 3.70 -8.26
C ILE A 340 -8.60 2.95 -6.93
N SER A 341 -7.67 3.32 -6.06
CA SER A 341 -7.60 2.85 -4.68
C SER A 341 -8.51 3.66 -3.76
N SER A 342 -8.68 3.20 -2.52
CA SER A 342 -9.44 3.92 -1.52
C SER A 342 -8.69 5.10 -0.88
N ARG A 343 -7.37 5.26 -1.06
CA ARG A 343 -6.57 6.32 -0.39
C ARG A 343 -7.07 7.73 -0.72
N LEU A 344 -7.26 8.01 -2.00
CA LEU A 344 -7.80 9.28 -2.47
C LEU A 344 -9.22 9.52 -1.96
N MET A 345 -10.06 8.48 -1.94
CA MET A 345 -11.42 8.56 -1.42
C MET A 345 -11.45 8.80 0.10
N ASN A 346 -10.58 8.14 0.87
CA ASN A 346 -10.47 8.31 2.32
C ASN A 346 -10.19 9.77 2.68
N THR A 347 -9.34 10.43 1.91
CA THR A 347 -8.96 11.84 2.11
C THR A 347 -10.18 12.76 2.09
N PHE A 348 -11.11 12.55 1.16
CA PHE A 348 -12.33 13.36 1.07
C PHE A 348 -13.44 12.93 2.05
N ASN A 349 -13.49 11.65 2.41
CA ASN A 349 -14.52 11.15 3.32
C ASN A 349 -14.32 11.61 4.76
N SER A 350 -13.08 11.57 5.26
CA SER A 350 -12.74 12.04 6.61
C SER A 350 -12.32 13.50 6.67
N LEU A 351 -12.00 14.12 5.53
CA LEU A 351 -11.26 15.40 5.46
C LEU A 351 -9.91 15.34 6.18
N GLU A 352 -9.32 14.15 6.24
CA GLU A 352 -8.02 13.93 6.83
C GLU A 352 -7.10 13.15 5.90
N TYR A 353 -5.84 13.58 5.82
CA TYR A 353 -4.78 12.81 5.18
C TYR A 353 -3.83 12.26 6.25
N HIS A 354 -3.75 10.95 6.42
CA HIS A 354 -2.90 10.33 7.43
C HIS A 354 -1.55 9.94 6.84
N VAL A 355 -0.47 10.48 7.42
CA VAL A 355 0.89 9.99 7.21
C VAL A 355 1.16 8.94 8.28
N LEU A 356 1.22 7.67 7.87
CA LEU A 356 1.34 6.53 8.78
C LEU A 356 2.80 6.29 9.17
N PRO A 357 3.08 5.65 10.34
CA PRO A 357 4.42 5.29 10.74
C PRO A 357 5.17 4.46 9.71
N THR A 358 6.48 4.69 9.62
CA THR A 358 7.38 3.96 8.72
C THR A 358 7.94 2.72 9.41
N LEU A 359 8.39 1.74 8.62
CA LEU A 359 8.92 0.46 9.15
C LEU A 359 10.20 0.64 9.97
N ASP A 360 11.05 1.60 9.60
CA ASP A 360 12.28 1.91 10.31
C ASP A 360 12.06 2.69 11.62
N GLY A 361 10.90 3.35 11.76
CA GLY A 361 10.56 4.18 12.91
C GLY A 361 11.41 5.44 13.08
N PHE A 362 12.31 5.75 12.13
CA PHE A 362 13.25 6.85 12.25
C PHE A 362 12.77 8.08 11.45
N VAL A 363 12.65 9.21 12.13
CA VAL A 363 12.20 10.47 11.55
C VAL A 363 13.40 11.31 11.19
N SER A 364 14.01 11.04 10.03
CA SER A 364 15.12 11.83 9.54
C SER A 364 14.68 13.27 9.18
N PRO A 365 15.57 14.28 9.22
CA PRO A 365 15.26 15.63 8.77
C PRO A 365 14.77 15.67 7.31
N GLU A 366 15.35 14.84 6.46
CA GLU A 366 15.02 14.70 5.04
C GLU A 366 13.60 14.14 4.87
N TYR A 367 13.27 13.07 5.59
CA TYR A 367 11.92 12.49 5.59
C TYR A 367 10.87 13.47 6.10
N ARG A 368 11.15 14.16 7.22
CA ARG A 368 10.25 15.18 7.78
C ARG A 368 9.96 16.26 6.74
N LYS A 369 11.01 16.86 6.16
CA LYS A 369 10.88 17.90 5.12
C LYS A 369 10.15 17.39 3.87
N LEU A 370 10.44 16.16 3.45
CA LEU A 370 9.80 15.54 2.28
C LEU A 370 8.28 15.50 2.49
N VAL A 371 7.83 14.96 3.61
CA VAL A 371 6.41 14.73 3.90
C VAL A 371 5.66 16.03 4.21
N THR A 372 6.24 16.94 4.98
CA THR A 372 5.54 18.15 5.43
C THR A 372 5.60 19.31 4.45
N GLU A 373 6.62 19.36 3.58
CA GLU A 373 6.84 20.48 2.67
C GLU A 373 6.86 20.04 1.20
N SER A 374 7.68 19.06 0.86
CA SER A 374 8.02 18.79 -0.54
C SER A 374 6.90 18.06 -1.30
N LEU A 375 6.22 17.11 -0.63
CA LEU A 375 5.10 16.34 -1.19
C LEU A 375 3.75 17.04 -1.00
N LEU A 376 3.67 18.04 -0.12
CA LEU A 376 2.43 18.76 0.19
C LEU A 376 1.75 19.34 -1.07
N PRO A 377 2.47 20.05 -1.99
CA PRO A 377 1.85 20.55 -3.21
C PRO A 377 1.29 19.45 -4.12
N LEU A 378 1.85 18.24 -4.08
CA LEU A 378 1.35 17.12 -4.90
C LEU A 378 0.05 16.53 -4.36
N LYS A 379 -0.06 16.44 -3.04
CA LYS A 379 -1.30 16.05 -2.36
C LYS A 379 -2.40 17.07 -2.63
N GLU A 380 -2.08 18.37 -2.55
CA GLU A 380 -3.00 19.44 -2.95
C GLU A 380 -3.39 19.34 -4.43
N THR A 381 -2.44 19.07 -5.34
CA THR A 381 -2.71 18.89 -6.77
C THR A 381 -3.68 17.74 -7.02
N SER A 382 -3.48 16.60 -6.35
CA SER A 382 -4.33 15.42 -6.44
C SER A 382 -5.75 15.72 -5.97
N ALA A 383 -5.89 16.39 -4.81
CA ALA A 383 -7.19 16.83 -4.32
C ALA A 383 -7.85 17.86 -5.24
N ALA A 384 -7.06 18.77 -5.82
CA ALA A 384 -7.53 19.79 -6.75
C ALA A 384 -8.12 19.15 -8.02
N LEU A 385 -7.54 18.08 -8.56
CA LEU A 385 -8.07 17.39 -9.74
C LEU A 385 -9.47 16.82 -9.56
N ILE A 386 -9.83 16.39 -8.34
CA ILE A 386 -11.06 15.66 -8.03
C ILE A 386 -12.14 16.55 -7.42
N ALA A 387 -11.81 17.43 -6.47
CA ALA A 387 -12.81 18.22 -5.73
C ALA A 387 -13.82 18.97 -6.62
N PRO A 388 -13.44 19.59 -7.76
CA PRO A 388 -14.38 20.26 -8.67
C PRO A 388 -15.24 19.31 -9.51
N ARG A 389 -14.91 18.02 -9.54
CA ARG A 389 -15.65 16.96 -10.24
C ARG A 389 -16.68 16.28 -9.33
N MET A 390 -16.72 16.65 -8.05
CA MET A 390 -17.67 16.16 -7.06
C MET A 390 -18.69 17.26 -6.69
N HIS A 391 -19.49 17.01 -5.66
CA HIS A 391 -20.40 18.01 -5.12
C HIS A 391 -19.66 19.29 -4.68
N ARG A 392 -20.23 20.47 -4.97
CA ARG A 392 -19.62 21.79 -4.74
C ARG A 392 -19.14 22.01 -3.30
N GLY A 393 -19.72 21.33 -2.32
CA GLY A 393 -19.29 21.38 -0.92
C GLY A 393 -17.82 20.99 -0.72
N PHE A 394 -17.27 20.03 -1.49
CA PHE A 394 -15.88 19.58 -1.36
C PHE A 394 -14.84 20.62 -1.83
N LEU A 395 -15.25 21.64 -2.58
CA LEU A 395 -14.36 22.72 -3.00
C LEU A 395 -13.96 23.65 -1.85
N TYR A 396 -14.75 23.68 -0.78
CA TYR A 396 -14.58 24.63 0.33
C TYR A 396 -14.24 23.94 1.66
N LYS A 397 -14.05 22.62 1.66
CA LYS A 397 -13.66 21.86 2.84
C LYS A 397 -12.15 21.72 2.89
N ASP A 398 -11.56 22.11 4.01
CA ASP A 398 -10.13 21.93 4.25
C ASP A 398 -9.84 20.46 4.62
N ILE A 399 -8.69 19.95 4.18
CA ILE A 399 -8.23 18.59 4.51
C ILE A 399 -7.05 18.72 5.46
N THR A 400 -7.17 18.13 6.66
CA THR A 400 -6.13 18.21 7.70
C THR A 400 -5.16 17.03 7.59
N MET A 401 -3.86 17.30 7.59
CA MET A 401 -2.86 16.24 7.68
C MET A 401 -2.67 15.79 9.13
N ARG A 402 -2.60 14.47 9.32
CA ARG A 402 -2.25 13.82 10.60
C ARG A 402 -0.88 13.18 10.44
N LEU A 403 0.11 13.67 11.19
CA LEU A 403 1.48 13.18 11.14
C LEU A 403 1.72 12.20 12.28
N TRP A 404 2.32 11.04 12.00
CA TRP A 404 2.58 10.06 13.05
C TRP A 404 3.64 10.50 14.07
N PHE A 405 4.57 11.36 13.67
CA PHE A 405 5.69 11.83 14.48
C PHE A 405 5.45 13.19 15.14
N ASP A 406 4.31 13.84 14.90
CA ASP A 406 4.01 15.17 15.40
C ASP A 406 2.49 15.38 15.50
N ASP A 407 1.94 15.17 16.71
CA ASP A 407 0.51 15.28 16.96
C ASP A 407 0.03 16.75 17.09
N GLU A 408 0.96 17.70 17.22
CA GLU A 408 0.66 19.14 17.31
C GLU A 408 0.62 19.79 15.92
N ASN A 409 1.56 19.43 15.04
CA ASN A 409 1.61 19.94 13.68
C ASN A 409 0.54 19.30 12.80
N LYS A 410 -0.45 20.10 12.39
CA LYS A 410 -1.59 19.67 11.55
C LYS A 410 -1.67 20.53 10.29
N PRO A 411 -0.76 20.35 9.31
CA PRO A 411 -0.81 21.09 8.06
C PRO A 411 -2.16 20.90 7.36
N SER A 412 -2.68 21.97 6.74
CA SER A 412 -3.91 21.89 5.93
C SER A 412 -3.57 21.86 4.44
N LEU A 413 -4.20 20.96 3.68
CA LEU A 413 -4.10 20.95 2.23
C LEU A 413 -5.00 22.03 1.65
N ASN A 414 -4.44 23.00 0.93
CA ASN A 414 -5.20 24.05 0.27
C ASN A 414 -5.31 23.76 -1.24
N HIS A 415 -6.11 22.76 -1.61
CA HIS A 415 -6.35 22.43 -3.03
C HIS A 415 -7.12 23.51 -3.79
N ARG A 416 -7.90 24.34 -3.08
CA ARG A 416 -8.70 25.42 -3.67
C ARG A 416 -7.85 26.45 -4.41
N ARG A 417 -6.64 26.74 -3.94
CA ARG A 417 -5.72 27.72 -4.58
C ARG A 417 -5.27 27.32 -5.98
N LEU A 418 -5.36 26.02 -6.29
CA LEU A 418 -4.92 25.44 -7.56
C LEU A 418 -6.06 25.32 -8.59
N GLN A 419 -7.25 25.82 -8.25
CA GLN A 419 -8.47 25.69 -9.03
C GLN A 419 -8.91 27.01 -9.68
N PRO A 420 -9.34 27.01 -10.96
CA PRO A 420 -9.51 25.85 -11.87
C PRO A 420 -8.23 25.47 -12.66
N GLN A 421 -7.11 26.16 -12.43
CA GLN A 421 -5.93 26.12 -13.30
C GLN A 421 -5.38 24.71 -13.49
N THR A 422 -5.44 23.86 -12.46
CA THR A 422 -4.98 22.47 -12.53
C THR A 422 -5.77 21.66 -13.55
N ASN A 423 -7.10 21.74 -13.55
CA ASN A 423 -7.93 21.01 -14.49
C ASN A 423 -7.81 21.58 -15.91
N GLU A 424 -7.76 22.90 -16.06
CA GLU A 424 -7.56 23.56 -17.36
C GLU A 424 -6.22 23.13 -18.02
N LEU A 425 -5.17 22.93 -17.21
CA LEU A 425 -3.85 22.51 -17.69
C LEU A 425 -3.85 21.09 -18.25
N VAL A 426 -4.66 20.18 -17.69
CA VAL A 426 -4.63 18.76 -18.07
C VAL A 426 -5.76 18.33 -19.00
N ASP A 427 -6.89 19.04 -19.01
CA ASP A 427 -8.07 18.69 -19.82
C ASP A 427 -7.84 18.80 -21.33
N VAL A 428 -6.78 19.52 -21.73
CA VAL A 428 -6.36 19.68 -23.13
C VAL A 428 -5.67 18.44 -23.71
N TRP A 429 -5.23 17.48 -22.90
CA TRP A 429 -4.61 16.25 -23.38
C TRP A 429 -5.68 15.30 -23.94
N GLY A 430 -5.53 14.88 -25.19
CA GLY A 430 -6.53 14.05 -25.85
C GLY A 430 -6.06 13.26 -27.07
N VAL A 431 -4.85 12.73 -27.01
CA VAL A 431 -4.26 11.97 -28.11
C VAL A 431 -5.04 10.67 -28.33
N LYS A 432 -5.44 10.42 -29.57
CA LYS A 432 -6.24 9.24 -29.99
C LYS A 432 -5.36 8.12 -30.55
N ASP A 433 -5.91 6.91 -30.61
CA ASP A 433 -5.27 5.71 -31.16
C ASP A 433 -4.66 5.94 -32.57
N SER A 434 -5.29 6.77 -33.40
CA SER A 434 -4.80 7.09 -34.74
C SER A 434 -3.42 7.77 -34.74
N GLU A 435 -3.11 8.55 -33.70
CA GLU A 435 -1.80 9.15 -33.51
C GLU A 435 -0.87 8.21 -32.73
N LEU A 436 -1.38 7.47 -31.74
CA LEU A 436 -0.57 6.52 -30.97
C LEU A 436 0.08 5.45 -31.87
N LYS A 437 -0.70 4.87 -32.80
CA LYS A 437 -0.22 3.85 -33.75
C LYS A 437 0.88 4.36 -34.69
N LYS A 438 1.01 5.68 -34.90
CA LYS A 438 2.08 6.26 -35.72
C LYS A 438 3.41 6.34 -34.98
N LEU A 439 3.36 6.36 -33.66
CA LEU A 439 4.50 6.52 -32.76
C LEU A 439 4.95 5.20 -32.13
N GLU A 440 4.07 4.21 -32.16
CA GLU A 440 4.33 2.87 -31.66
C GLU A 440 5.50 2.22 -32.41
N ALA A 441 6.40 1.61 -31.64
CA ALA A 441 7.47 0.77 -32.15
C ALA A 441 7.54 -0.51 -31.32
N LYS A 442 8.25 -1.53 -31.81
CA LYS A 442 8.43 -2.81 -31.08
C LYS A 442 8.95 -2.60 -29.65
N SER A 443 9.82 -1.61 -29.48
CA SER A 443 10.45 -1.24 -28.21
C SER A 443 9.67 -0.19 -27.42
N LEU A 444 8.67 0.46 -28.02
CA LEU A 444 8.00 1.64 -27.47
C LEU A 444 6.48 1.50 -27.61
N GLN A 445 5.85 1.03 -26.54
CA GLN A 445 4.44 0.65 -26.52
C GLN A 445 3.57 1.72 -25.84
N PRO A 446 2.43 2.13 -26.41
CA PRO A 446 1.52 3.08 -25.78
C PRO A 446 1.12 2.68 -24.36
N GLY A 447 1.03 3.67 -23.47
CA GLY A 447 0.66 3.46 -22.07
C GLY A 447 1.83 3.17 -21.12
N THR A 448 3.09 3.28 -21.57
CA THR A 448 4.28 3.21 -20.70
C THR A 448 4.94 4.56 -20.46
N LEU A 449 5.75 4.68 -19.40
CA LEU A 449 6.53 5.88 -19.10
C LEU A 449 7.54 6.19 -20.21
N SER A 450 8.21 5.16 -20.72
CA SER A 450 9.08 5.27 -21.90
C SER A 450 8.34 5.87 -23.09
N PHE A 451 7.15 5.36 -23.43
CA PHE A 451 6.37 5.89 -24.54
C PHE A 451 6.02 7.36 -24.34
N ALA A 452 5.50 7.73 -23.18
CA ALA A 452 5.09 9.10 -22.90
C ALA A 452 6.25 10.12 -23.04
N ALA A 453 7.44 9.78 -22.54
CA ALA A 453 8.59 10.67 -22.57
C ALA A 453 9.33 10.65 -23.92
N ILE A 454 9.65 9.46 -24.45
CA ILE A 454 10.45 9.30 -25.67
C ILE A 454 9.68 9.78 -26.90
N SER A 455 8.35 9.61 -26.95
CA SER A 455 7.55 10.08 -28.08
C SER A 455 7.64 11.60 -28.25
N LEU A 456 7.70 12.36 -27.16
CA LEU A 456 7.87 13.81 -27.18
C LEU A 456 9.31 14.24 -27.45
N LEU A 457 10.30 13.42 -27.06
CA LEU A 457 11.72 13.69 -27.33
C LEU A 457 12.05 13.53 -28.82
N ASP A 458 11.64 12.42 -29.42
CA ASP A 458 12.06 12.04 -30.77
C ASP A 458 11.23 12.72 -31.88
N ASN A 459 10.03 13.23 -31.57
CA ASN A 459 9.10 13.80 -32.56
C ASN A 459 8.80 15.28 -32.31
N LYS A 460 9.54 16.17 -32.98
CA LYS A 460 9.42 17.63 -32.79
C LYS A 460 8.04 18.21 -33.15
N ASP A 461 7.34 17.61 -34.11
CA ASP A 461 6.01 18.07 -34.55
C ASP A 461 4.86 17.47 -33.73
N PHE A 462 5.16 16.53 -32.82
CA PHE A 462 4.13 15.84 -32.03
C PHE A 462 3.54 16.71 -30.91
N PRO A 463 4.30 17.48 -30.10
CA PRO A 463 3.77 18.33 -29.03
C PRO A 463 2.56 19.18 -29.46
N ALA A 464 2.66 19.90 -30.58
CA ALA A 464 1.59 20.74 -31.09
C ALA A 464 0.30 19.96 -31.43
N LYS A 465 0.40 18.67 -31.78
CA LYS A 465 -0.75 17.80 -32.07
C LYS A 465 -1.42 17.25 -30.82
N THR A 466 -0.73 17.27 -29.68
CA THR A 466 -1.26 16.76 -28.40
C THR A 466 -2.14 17.77 -27.67
N ILE A 467 -2.09 19.05 -28.05
CA ILE A 467 -2.89 20.12 -27.45
C ILE A 467 -4.28 20.17 -28.11
N GLY A 468 -5.29 19.74 -27.37
CA GLY A 468 -6.69 19.85 -27.77
C GLY A 468 -7.17 21.31 -27.81
N LYS A 469 -8.12 21.60 -28.71
CA LYS A 469 -8.78 22.93 -28.81
C LYS A 469 -9.77 23.22 -27.67
N GLY A 470 -9.86 22.33 -26.69
CA GLY A 470 -10.79 22.38 -25.56
C GLY A 470 -10.73 21.06 -24.78
N LYS A 471 -11.72 20.85 -23.91
CA LYS A 471 -11.85 19.62 -23.13
C LYS A 471 -12.02 18.41 -24.05
N THR A 472 -11.08 17.48 -23.98
CA THR A 472 -11.11 16.24 -24.75
C THR A 472 -12.30 15.36 -24.35
N THR A 473 -12.93 14.69 -25.32
CA THR A 473 -13.95 13.65 -25.07
C THR A 473 -13.70 12.39 -25.87
N GLY A 474 -14.32 11.28 -25.45
CA GLY A 474 -14.35 10.02 -26.19
C GLY A 474 -13.02 9.25 -26.22
N LEU A 475 -12.18 9.35 -25.20
CA LEU A 475 -11.06 8.41 -25.02
C LEU A 475 -11.63 7.04 -24.67
N SER A 476 -11.25 5.99 -25.38
CA SER A 476 -11.98 4.72 -25.33
C SER A 476 -11.08 3.49 -25.18
N SER A 477 -9.87 3.49 -25.76
CA SER A 477 -8.96 2.37 -25.61
C SER A 477 -8.17 2.48 -24.30
N LYS A 478 -7.77 1.34 -23.73
CA LYS A 478 -6.90 1.32 -22.54
C LYS A 478 -5.58 2.06 -22.81
N ALA A 479 -5.02 1.92 -24.01
CA ALA A 479 -3.82 2.62 -24.46
C ALA A 479 -4.01 4.15 -24.52
N GLU A 480 -5.15 4.64 -25.02
CA GLU A 480 -5.50 6.07 -25.00
C GLU A 480 -5.56 6.60 -23.58
N ILE A 481 -6.25 5.90 -22.69
CA ILE A 481 -6.43 6.35 -21.31
C ILE A 481 -5.07 6.40 -20.62
N LEU A 482 -4.30 5.30 -20.62
CA LEU A 482 -3.00 5.21 -19.98
C LEU A 482 -2.00 6.25 -20.51
N SER A 483 -1.85 6.38 -21.84
CA SER A 483 -0.90 7.34 -22.42
C SER A 483 -1.26 8.79 -22.04
N ASN A 484 -2.54 9.15 -22.13
CA ASN A 484 -2.98 10.50 -21.73
C ASN A 484 -2.83 10.73 -20.22
N SER A 485 -3.04 9.72 -19.39
CA SER A 485 -2.79 9.83 -17.94
C SER A 485 -1.31 10.06 -17.63
N LEU A 486 -0.40 9.36 -18.31
CA LEU A 486 1.05 9.53 -18.12
C LEU A 486 1.57 10.88 -18.62
N TRP A 487 1.10 11.38 -19.76
CA TRP A 487 1.45 12.75 -20.18
C TRP A 487 0.95 13.81 -19.20
N ARG A 488 -0.27 13.65 -18.67
CA ARG A 488 -0.79 14.55 -17.63
C ARG A 488 0.04 14.48 -16.35
N LEU A 489 0.49 13.29 -15.95
CA LEU A 489 1.41 13.11 -14.82
C LEU A 489 2.71 13.90 -15.06
N LEU A 490 3.36 13.67 -16.20
CA LEU A 490 4.59 14.37 -16.58
C LEU A 490 4.40 15.89 -16.66
N HIS A 491 3.25 16.37 -17.13
CA HIS A 491 2.93 17.80 -17.18
C HIS A 491 2.72 18.39 -15.79
N LEU A 492 1.94 17.75 -14.92
CA LEU A 492 1.71 18.20 -13.55
C LEU A 492 2.99 18.13 -12.69
N ARG A 493 3.87 17.17 -12.97
CA ARG A 493 5.18 17.09 -12.33
C ARG A 493 6.20 18.06 -12.92
N GLY A 494 5.91 18.75 -14.02
CA GLY A 494 6.81 19.75 -14.62
C GLY A 494 7.93 19.17 -15.50
N TYR A 495 7.81 17.91 -15.90
CA TYR A 495 8.65 17.32 -16.96
C TYR A 495 8.22 17.79 -18.35
N ILE A 496 6.97 18.24 -18.48
CA ILE A 496 6.42 18.82 -19.70
C ILE A 496 5.98 20.27 -19.41
N ASN A 497 6.20 21.17 -20.37
CA ASN A 497 5.77 22.57 -20.28
C ASN A 497 4.35 22.77 -20.87
N LYS A 498 3.84 24.00 -20.81
CA LYS A 498 2.51 24.35 -21.34
C LYS A 498 2.36 24.16 -22.85
N GLN A 499 3.47 24.09 -23.59
CA GLN A 499 3.53 23.84 -25.03
C GLN A 499 3.60 22.34 -25.34
N HIS A 500 3.45 21.48 -24.32
CA HIS A 500 3.57 20.03 -24.38
C HIS A 500 4.97 19.55 -24.81
N GLU A 501 5.99 20.40 -24.66
CA GLU A 501 7.38 20.06 -24.92
C GLU A 501 8.08 19.62 -23.63
N LEU A 502 9.07 18.74 -23.76
CA LEU A 502 9.88 18.31 -22.62
C LEU A 502 10.70 19.49 -22.08
N THR A 503 10.62 19.70 -20.77
CA THR A 503 11.55 20.56 -20.03
C THR A 503 12.94 19.92 -19.99
N SER A 504 13.93 20.60 -19.43
CA SER A 504 15.27 20.03 -19.23
C SER A 504 15.24 18.79 -18.33
N TRP A 505 14.48 18.81 -17.23
CA TRP A 505 14.11 17.60 -16.48
C TRP A 505 13.44 16.53 -17.33
N GLY A 506 12.48 16.89 -18.18
CA GLY A 506 11.80 15.96 -19.10
C GLY A 506 12.75 15.29 -20.10
N LYS A 507 13.71 16.05 -20.63
CA LYS A 507 14.74 15.56 -21.55
C LYS A 507 15.73 14.64 -20.83
N ALA A 508 16.10 14.95 -19.59
CA ALA A 508 16.96 14.10 -18.76
C ALA A 508 16.31 12.75 -18.46
N LEU A 509 15.02 12.76 -18.08
CA LEU A 509 14.22 11.56 -17.88
C LEU A 509 14.10 10.75 -19.18
N ALA A 510 13.69 11.39 -20.28
CA ALA A 510 13.55 10.72 -21.58
C ALA A 510 14.88 10.11 -22.08
N THR A 511 16.00 10.79 -21.86
CA THR A 511 17.35 10.29 -22.19
C THR A 511 17.70 9.03 -21.38
N THR A 512 17.32 9.02 -20.09
CA THR A 512 17.51 7.86 -19.20
C THR A 512 16.64 6.70 -19.64
N LEU A 513 15.33 6.94 -19.86
CA LEU A 513 14.37 5.93 -20.33
C LEU A 513 14.82 5.30 -21.66
N LYS A 514 15.36 6.11 -22.58
CA LYS A 514 15.92 5.62 -23.85
C LYS A 514 17.19 4.77 -23.65
N ALA A 515 18.00 5.06 -22.63
CA ALA A 515 19.21 4.30 -22.34
C ALA A 515 18.92 2.94 -21.66
N ILE A 516 17.86 2.85 -20.87
CA ILE A 516 17.44 1.59 -20.19
C ILE A 516 16.57 0.69 -21.06
N GLN A 517 16.01 1.19 -22.17
CA GLN A 517 15.11 0.44 -23.05
C GLN A 517 15.67 -0.94 -23.47
N PRO A 518 16.96 -1.09 -23.87
CA PRO A 518 17.52 -2.40 -24.18
C PRO A 518 17.57 -3.36 -22.98
N ILE A 519 17.75 -2.82 -21.77
CA ILE A 519 17.77 -3.59 -20.52
C ILE A 519 16.36 -4.06 -20.19
N SER A 520 15.38 -3.17 -20.26
CA SER A 520 13.95 -3.47 -20.04
C SER A 520 13.46 -4.57 -20.99
N GLU A 521 13.77 -4.47 -22.28
CA GLU A 521 13.41 -5.50 -23.27
C GLU A 521 14.04 -6.87 -23.00
N LYS A 522 15.35 -6.88 -22.68
CA LYS A 522 16.10 -8.12 -22.43
C LYS A 522 15.53 -8.88 -21.24
N HIS A 523 15.14 -8.18 -20.18
CA HIS A 523 14.71 -8.76 -18.91
C HIS A 523 13.19 -8.69 -18.68
N LYS A 524 12.41 -8.28 -19.68
CA LYS A 524 10.94 -8.11 -19.62
C LYS A 524 10.49 -7.27 -18.42
N ASP A 525 11.25 -6.23 -18.12
CA ASP A 525 11.03 -5.29 -17.01
C ASP A 525 10.79 -5.92 -15.62
N VAL A 526 11.36 -7.11 -15.36
CA VAL A 526 11.25 -7.78 -14.04
C VAL A 526 11.84 -6.95 -12.88
N HIS A 527 12.67 -5.97 -13.21
CA HIS A 527 13.33 -5.06 -12.28
C HIS A 527 12.58 -3.74 -12.05
N PHE A 528 11.48 -3.50 -12.78
CA PHE A 528 10.70 -2.24 -12.76
C PHE A 528 11.54 -1.00 -13.12
N ILE A 529 12.40 -1.13 -14.13
CA ILE A 529 13.47 -0.15 -14.41
C ILE A 529 12.94 1.19 -14.96
N GLU A 530 11.82 1.18 -15.69
CA GLU A 530 11.20 2.42 -16.20
C GLU A 530 10.64 3.28 -15.07
N GLU A 531 9.95 2.62 -14.14
CA GLU A 531 9.36 3.25 -12.97
C GLU A 531 10.45 3.72 -12.00
N ALA A 532 11.48 2.89 -11.78
CA ALA A 532 12.66 3.25 -11.01
C ALA A 532 13.34 4.52 -11.58
N ALA A 533 13.41 4.67 -12.91
CA ALA A 533 13.97 5.87 -13.54
C ALA A 533 13.16 7.13 -13.17
N PHE A 534 11.83 7.06 -13.24
CA PHE A 534 10.98 8.18 -12.86
C PHE A 534 11.17 8.54 -11.38
N VAL A 535 11.10 7.54 -10.48
CA VAL A 535 11.27 7.74 -9.03
C VAL A 535 12.66 8.30 -8.71
N ALA A 536 13.72 7.86 -9.40
CA ALA A 536 15.06 8.40 -9.24
C ALA A 536 15.12 9.90 -9.54
N PHE A 537 14.48 10.37 -10.62
CA PHE A 537 14.43 11.81 -10.93
C PHE A 537 13.59 12.59 -9.93
N GLU A 538 12.50 12.02 -9.41
CA GLU A 538 11.74 12.65 -8.33
C GLU A 538 12.60 12.80 -7.06
N LEU A 539 13.31 11.75 -6.66
CA LEU A 539 14.25 11.79 -5.54
C LEU A 539 15.38 12.81 -5.76
N ILE A 540 15.93 12.94 -6.97
CA ILE A 540 16.94 13.96 -7.29
C ILE A 540 16.35 15.36 -7.13
N ARG A 541 15.15 15.61 -7.65
CA ARG A 541 14.48 16.92 -7.59
C ARG A 541 14.13 17.31 -6.15
N PHE A 542 13.78 16.35 -5.30
CA PHE A 542 13.56 16.55 -3.87
C PHE A 542 14.85 16.56 -3.04
N GLN A 543 16.02 16.39 -3.68
CA GLN A 543 17.32 16.35 -3.02
C GLN A 543 17.40 15.23 -1.98
N ASN A 544 16.95 14.03 -2.36
CA ASN A 544 17.02 12.81 -1.54
C ASN A 544 17.77 11.65 -2.23
N LEU A 545 18.10 11.74 -3.51
CA LEU A 545 19.04 10.82 -4.16
C LEU A 545 20.39 11.52 -4.37
N HIS A 546 21.29 11.32 -3.41
CA HIS A 546 22.63 11.92 -3.37
C HIS A 546 23.59 11.07 -2.53
N ASN A 547 24.87 11.45 -2.53
CA ASN A 547 25.91 10.84 -1.73
C ASN A 547 26.10 11.48 -0.33
N ARG A 548 25.21 12.38 0.10
CA ARG A 548 25.18 13.01 1.45
C ARG A 548 24.34 12.22 2.46
N ASP A 549 24.22 12.72 3.69
CA ASP A 549 23.31 12.24 4.76
C ASP A 549 23.45 10.74 4.97
N HIS A 550 24.63 10.34 5.41
CA HIS A 550 25.00 8.92 5.53
C HIS A 550 24.33 8.21 6.68
N HIS A 551 23.72 8.93 7.62
CA HIS A 551 23.13 8.40 8.85
C HIS A 551 24.02 7.33 9.52
N PRO A 552 25.25 7.67 9.95
CA PRO A 552 26.17 6.72 10.60
C PRO A 552 25.62 6.15 11.92
N GLU A 553 24.62 6.81 12.52
CA GLU A 553 23.83 6.31 13.65
C GLU A 553 22.97 5.09 13.30
N LEU A 554 22.66 4.87 12.02
CA LEU A 554 21.91 3.72 11.52
C LEU A 554 22.86 2.65 11.00
N ILE A 555 22.59 1.41 11.40
CA ILE A 555 23.40 0.27 10.95
C ILE A 555 23.18 -0.06 9.47
N GLY A 556 24.21 -0.64 8.85
CA GLY A 556 24.13 -1.21 7.50
C GLY A 556 24.53 -0.28 6.35
N GLY A 557 25.11 0.89 6.64
CA GLY A 557 25.77 1.74 5.64
C GLY A 557 27.10 1.15 5.11
N PRO A 558 27.77 1.83 4.17
CA PRO A 558 29.13 1.52 3.74
C PRO A 558 30.18 1.71 4.86
N LEU A 559 31.14 0.79 4.96
CA LEU A 559 32.09 0.72 6.07
C LEU A 559 33.56 0.82 5.63
N ARG A 560 33.91 0.44 4.39
CA ARG A 560 35.31 0.36 3.93
C ARG A 560 35.67 1.49 2.96
N GLY A 561 36.98 1.70 2.81
CA GLY A 561 37.56 2.75 1.97
C GLY A 561 37.60 4.11 2.66
N GLU A 562 38.04 5.12 1.89
CA GLU A 562 38.03 6.51 2.33
C GLU A 562 36.59 7.06 2.38
N GLU A 563 36.38 8.21 3.01
CA GLU A 563 35.03 8.81 3.11
C GLU A 563 34.39 9.08 1.72
N GLU A 564 35.21 9.39 0.72
CA GLU A 564 34.75 9.54 -0.67
C GLU A 564 34.29 8.20 -1.27
N ASP A 565 35.01 7.10 -1.00
CA ASP A 565 34.61 5.75 -1.43
C ASP A 565 33.27 5.35 -0.81
N LYS A 566 33.09 5.63 0.49
CA LYS A 566 31.83 5.34 1.21
C LYS A 566 30.67 6.15 0.65
N ALA A 567 30.88 7.44 0.38
CA ALA A 567 29.86 8.30 -0.21
C ALA A 567 29.44 7.81 -1.61
N ASN A 568 30.41 7.44 -2.45
CA ASN A 568 30.15 6.93 -3.80
C ASN A 568 29.41 5.58 -3.76
N CYS A 569 29.84 4.66 -2.90
CA CYS A 569 29.17 3.39 -2.67
C CYS A 569 27.72 3.60 -2.20
N MET A 570 27.50 4.55 -1.28
CA MET A 570 26.16 4.90 -0.80
C MET A 570 25.24 5.33 -1.93
N LEU A 571 25.68 6.25 -2.81
CA LEU A 571 24.87 6.72 -3.93
C LEU A 571 24.48 5.58 -4.89
N ILE A 572 25.43 4.74 -5.29
CA ILE A 572 25.17 3.61 -6.20
C ILE A 572 24.21 2.61 -5.55
N SER A 573 24.37 2.35 -4.25
CA SER A 573 23.50 1.43 -3.50
C SER A 573 22.08 1.98 -3.32
N ARG A 574 21.93 3.30 -3.10
CA ARG A 574 20.63 3.98 -3.09
C ARG A 574 19.92 3.86 -4.43
N VAL A 575 20.65 3.98 -5.54
CA VAL A 575 20.09 3.73 -6.89
C VAL A 575 19.60 2.28 -7.01
N ALA A 576 20.36 1.32 -6.49
CA ALA A 576 19.97 -0.09 -6.50
C ALA A 576 18.75 -0.40 -5.60
N CYS A 577 18.49 0.37 -4.54
CA CYS A 577 17.25 0.26 -3.75
C CYS A 577 15.96 0.55 -4.54
N LEU A 578 16.06 1.13 -5.75
CA LEU A 578 14.90 1.38 -6.61
C LEU A 578 14.52 0.18 -7.49
N LEU A 579 15.37 -0.86 -7.51
CA LEU A 579 15.23 -2.01 -8.41
C LEU A 579 14.92 -3.28 -7.62
N LYS A 580 14.18 -4.19 -8.25
CA LYS A 580 13.91 -5.53 -7.68
C LYS A 580 15.03 -6.49 -8.01
N VAL A 581 15.50 -7.27 -7.03
CA VAL A 581 16.40 -8.42 -7.28
C VAL A 581 15.58 -9.67 -7.59
N ARG A 582 16.05 -10.54 -8.50
CA ARG A 582 15.38 -11.83 -8.73
C ARG A 582 15.75 -12.80 -7.60
N HIS A 583 14.79 -13.15 -6.76
CA HIS A 583 15.01 -14.00 -5.58
C HIS A 583 14.06 -15.20 -5.58
N SER A 584 14.51 -16.31 -4.98
CA SER A 584 13.68 -17.50 -4.77
C SER A 584 12.56 -17.22 -3.76
N PRO A 585 11.37 -17.82 -3.90
CA PRO A 585 10.21 -17.52 -3.05
C PRO A 585 10.31 -18.24 -1.69
N ILE A 586 11.32 -17.91 -0.88
CA ILE A 586 11.57 -18.53 0.43
C ILE A 586 11.81 -17.49 1.55
N GLY A 587 11.62 -16.20 1.25
CA GLY A 587 11.97 -15.08 2.11
C GLY A 587 13.47 -14.73 2.06
N TYR A 588 13.79 -13.48 2.40
CA TYR A 588 15.17 -12.98 2.36
C TYR A 588 16.03 -13.60 3.45
N THR A 589 17.26 -13.97 3.10
CA THR A 589 18.31 -14.30 4.05
C THR A 589 19.56 -13.51 3.70
N GLY A 590 20.05 -12.68 4.61
CA GLY A 590 21.23 -11.86 4.34
C GLY A 590 21.42 -10.77 5.39
N PRO A 591 22.44 -9.91 5.21
CA PRO A 591 22.66 -8.78 6.09
C PRO A 591 21.47 -7.81 6.03
N LEU A 592 21.16 -7.17 7.16
CA LEU A 592 20.13 -6.14 7.25
C LEU A 592 20.74 -4.74 7.23
N SER A 593 19.98 -3.76 6.75
CA SER A 593 20.39 -2.36 6.73
C SER A 593 19.24 -1.45 7.15
N LYS A 594 19.29 -0.96 8.40
CA LYS A 594 18.35 0.07 8.87
C LYS A 594 18.53 1.38 8.11
N ASN A 595 19.76 1.65 7.66
CA ASN A 595 20.08 2.79 6.81
C ASN A 595 19.27 2.79 5.50
N PHE A 596 19.27 1.65 4.78
CA PHE A 596 18.47 1.53 3.55
C PHE A 596 16.98 1.38 3.82
N LEU A 597 16.57 0.79 4.95
CA LEU A 597 15.15 0.78 5.34
C LEU A 597 14.62 2.20 5.56
N SER A 598 15.41 3.07 6.19
CA SER A 598 15.04 4.49 6.32
C SER A 598 14.97 5.21 4.97
N TYR A 599 15.87 4.87 4.04
CA TYR A 599 15.79 5.36 2.66
C TYR A 599 14.55 4.84 1.91
N HIS A 600 14.14 3.60 2.15
CA HIS A 600 12.91 3.04 1.60
C HIS A 600 11.67 3.83 2.03
N SER A 601 11.63 4.36 3.25
CA SER A 601 10.53 5.23 3.71
C SER A 601 10.39 6.52 2.88
N ILE A 602 11.51 7.09 2.42
CA ILE A 602 11.53 8.22 1.49
C ILE A 602 11.02 7.79 0.11
N ILE A 603 11.53 6.68 -0.43
CA ILE A 603 11.11 6.11 -1.73
C ILE A 603 9.59 5.84 -1.73
N LYS A 604 9.09 5.13 -0.72
CA LYS A 604 7.68 4.77 -0.56
C LYS A 604 6.79 6.00 -0.49
N SER A 605 7.18 7.04 0.25
CA SER A 605 6.41 8.29 0.36
C SER A 605 6.23 9.02 -0.97
N ILE A 606 7.27 9.02 -1.81
CA ILE A 606 7.21 9.60 -3.17
C ILE A 606 6.31 8.73 -4.05
N ARG A 607 6.57 7.41 -4.09
CA ARG A 607 5.80 6.46 -4.90
C ARG A 607 4.31 6.51 -4.60
N GLU A 608 3.91 6.48 -3.33
CA GLU A 608 2.50 6.56 -2.92
C GLU A 608 1.87 7.90 -3.31
N THR A 609 2.61 9.01 -3.21
CA THR A 609 2.10 10.33 -3.59
C THR A 609 1.91 10.45 -5.10
N ASP A 610 2.83 9.92 -5.90
CA ASP A 610 2.70 9.87 -7.36
C ASP A 610 1.62 8.89 -7.80
N ARG A 611 1.44 7.78 -7.06
CA ARG A 611 0.33 6.85 -7.26
C ARG A 611 -1.02 7.53 -7.04
N ASP A 612 -1.16 8.27 -5.94
CA ASP A 612 -2.38 9.02 -5.65
C ASP A 612 -2.65 10.09 -6.73
N LEU A 613 -1.60 10.73 -7.24
CA LEU A 613 -1.71 11.73 -8.31
C LEU A 613 -2.18 11.11 -9.63
N ILE A 614 -1.62 9.98 -10.06
CA ILE A 614 -2.03 9.35 -11.32
C ILE A 614 -3.43 8.75 -11.23
N GLU A 615 -3.82 8.18 -10.09
CA GLU A 615 -5.21 7.76 -9.84
C GLU A 615 -6.16 8.96 -9.86
N ALA A 616 -5.77 10.10 -9.29
CA ALA A 616 -6.55 11.33 -9.36
C ALA A 616 -6.70 11.87 -10.79
N ILE A 617 -5.67 11.76 -11.63
CA ILE A 617 -5.76 12.09 -13.06
C ILE A 617 -6.81 11.21 -13.75
N VAL A 618 -6.73 9.90 -13.56
CA VAL A 618 -7.64 8.93 -14.18
C VAL A 618 -9.09 9.15 -13.71
N ALA A 619 -9.30 9.28 -12.40
CA ALA A 619 -10.63 9.58 -11.86
C ALA A 619 -11.17 10.92 -12.36
N SER A 620 -10.32 11.96 -12.47
CA SER A 620 -10.75 13.25 -13.03
C SER A 620 -11.18 13.13 -14.50
N MET A 621 -10.45 12.36 -15.33
CA MET A 621 -10.80 12.10 -16.72
C MET A 621 -12.17 11.40 -16.85
N LEU A 622 -12.42 10.40 -16.01
CA LEU A 622 -13.66 9.62 -15.99
C LEU A 622 -14.86 10.43 -15.48
N LEU A 623 -14.72 11.08 -14.31
CA LEU A 623 -15.76 11.92 -13.70
C LEU A 623 -16.15 13.09 -14.60
N SER A 624 -15.21 13.60 -15.40
CA SER A 624 -15.48 14.68 -16.34
C SER A 624 -15.95 14.21 -17.73
N GLY A 625 -16.12 12.91 -17.95
CA GLY A 625 -16.65 12.38 -19.22
C GLY A 625 -15.68 12.51 -20.40
N GLN A 626 -14.38 12.62 -20.13
CA GLN A 626 -13.34 12.61 -21.18
C GLN A 626 -13.12 11.20 -21.72
N VAL A 627 -13.38 10.20 -20.89
CA VAL A 627 -13.32 8.77 -21.20
C VAL A 627 -14.73 8.24 -21.45
N THR A 628 -14.86 7.39 -22.46
CA THR A 628 -16.07 6.62 -22.73
C THR A 628 -16.35 5.67 -21.57
N ARG A 629 -17.51 5.81 -20.93
CA ARG A 629 -17.85 5.09 -19.69
C ARG A 629 -18.37 3.67 -19.96
N ASN A 630 -17.57 2.86 -20.64
CA ASN A 630 -17.81 1.43 -20.80
C ASN A 630 -16.94 0.66 -19.80
N VAL A 631 -17.55 -0.06 -18.85
CA VAL A 631 -16.84 -0.82 -17.80
C VAL A 631 -15.74 -1.70 -18.38
N LYS A 632 -16.00 -2.37 -19.51
CA LYS A 632 -15.02 -3.26 -20.17
C LYS A 632 -13.75 -2.54 -20.61
N GLN A 633 -13.80 -1.21 -20.79
CA GLN A 633 -12.66 -0.41 -21.25
C GLN A 633 -11.75 0.05 -20.11
N TYR A 634 -12.32 0.31 -18.92
CA TYR A 634 -11.57 0.86 -17.78
C TYR A 634 -11.40 -0.13 -16.62
N GLN A 635 -12.09 -1.28 -16.62
CA GLN A 635 -11.92 -2.28 -15.56
C GLN A 635 -10.47 -2.74 -15.46
N GLY A 636 -9.95 -2.77 -14.24
CA GLY A 636 -8.56 -3.12 -13.95
C GLY A 636 -7.53 -2.10 -14.46
N LEU A 637 -7.95 -0.89 -14.82
CA LEU A 637 -7.04 0.16 -15.29
C LEU A 637 -6.00 0.53 -14.23
N GLY A 638 -6.38 0.57 -12.95
CA GLY A 638 -5.48 0.90 -11.84
C GLY A 638 -4.26 -0.01 -11.78
N ARG A 639 -4.44 -1.31 -12.03
CA ARG A 639 -3.35 -2.30 -12.09
C ARG A 639 -2.37 -2.11 -13.26
N SER A 640 -2.71 -1.26 -14.22
CA SER A 640 -1.84 -0.90 -15.34
C SER A 640 -1.26 0.49 -15.21
N LEU A 641 -1.58 1.22 -14.15
CA LEU A 641 -0.90 2.45 -13.80
C LEU A 641 0.42 2.09 -13.07
N PRO A 642 1.48 2.90 -13.24
CA PRO A 642 2.69 2.78 -12.43
C PRO A 642 2.42 2.95 -10.93
N PHE A 643 3.43 2.60 -10.14
CA PHE A 643 3.54 2.75 -8.69
C PHE A 643 2.57 1.85 -7.90
N ASP A 644 2.21 0.70 -8.46
CA ASP A 644 1.37 -0.30 -7.78
C ASP A 644 2.20 -1.21 -6.86
N ASN A 645 3.40 -1.60 -7.29
CA ASN A 645 4.29 -2.50 -6.55
C ASN A 645 5.13 -1.77 -5.51
N ASP A 646 5.55 -2.44 -4.44
CA ASP A 646 6.50 -1.89 -3.46
C ASP A 646 7.82 -2.67 -3.52
N ILE A 647 8.95 -1.95 -3.60
CA ILE A 647 10.26 -2.57 -3.84
C ILE A 647 11.04 -2.60 -2.53
N ASP A 648 11.49 -3.80 -2.17
CA ASP A 648 12.31 -4.03 -0.98
C ASP A 648 13.76 -3.52 -1.16
N ILE A 649 14.47 -3.38 -0.05
CA ILE A 649 15.85 -2.85 -0.05
C ILE A 649 16.92 -3.92 -0.31
N ALA A 650 16.56 -5.18 -0.52
CA ALA A 650 17.51 -6.29 -0.58
C ALA A 650 18.54 -6.08 -1.69
N PHE A 651 18.12 -5.51 -2.83
CA PHE A 651 19.04 -5.26 -3.93
C PHE A 651 20.06 -4.15 -3.62
N GLY A 652 19.63 -3.09 -2.93
CA GLY A 652 20.55 -2.05 -2.44
C GLY A 652 21.57 -2.60 -1.45
N ILE A 653 21.13 -3.45 -0.51
CA ILE A 653 22.03 -4.16 0.41
C ILE A 653 23.03 -5.01 -0.37
N ALA A 654 22.55 -5.77 -1.35
CA ALA A 654 23.35 -6.66 -2.17
C ALA A 654 24.45 -5.93 -2.94
N VAL A 655 24.10 -4.82 -3.60
CA VAL A 655 25.04 -3.98 -4.35
C VAL A 655 26.05 -3.32 -3.41
N LYS A 656 25.58 -2.80 -2.26
CA LYS A 656 26.45 -2.20 -1.24
C LYS A 656 27.50 -3.19 -0.77
N THR A 657 27.07 -4.35 -0.29
CA THR A 657 27.98 -5.36 0.27
C THR A 657 28.94 -5.89 -0.82
N TYR A 658 28.51 -6.00 -2.07
CA TYR A 658 29.42 -6.36 -3.16
C TYR A 658 30.51 -5.31 -3.37
N LEU A 659 30.14 -4.03 -3.53
CA LEU A 659 31.08 -2.93 -3.80
C LEU A 659 32.01 -2.62 -2.62
N ASP A 660 31.50 -2.76 -1.40
CA ASP A 660 32.18 -2.39 -0.16
C ASP A 660 33.06 -3.53 0.39
N ASP A 661 32.53 -4.76 0.47
CA ASP A 661 33.21 -5.87 1.15
C ASP A 661 33.98 -6.81 0.21
N CYS A 662 33.61 -6.88 -1.08
CA CYS A 662 34.02 -7.98 -1.96
C CYS A 662 34.94 -7.59 -3.12
N VAL A 663 34.91 -6.32 -3.56
CA VAL A 663 35.71 -5.87 -4.70
C VAL A 663 36.94 -5.09 -4.24
N ASN A 664 38.11 -5.56 -4.68
CA ASN A 664 39.34 -4.77 -4.64
C ASN A 664 39.56 -4.12 -6.04
N PRO A 665 39.61 -2.78 -6.15
CA PRO A 665 39.83 -2.06 -7.41
C PRO A 665 41.05 -2.55 -8.21
N GLU A 666 42.10 -2.98 -7.51
CA GLU A 666 43.37 -3.41 -8.13
C GLU A 666 43.32 -4.83 -8.73
N SER A 667 42.18 -5.53 -8.61
CA SER A 667 42.05 -6.91 -9.11
C SER A 667 41.94 -6.97 -10.64
N LEU A 668 42.52 -8.02 -11.24
CA LEU A 668 42.35 -8.32 -12.66
C LEU A 668 40.87 -8.64 -12.99
N LYS A 669 40.46 -8.39 -14.23
CA LYS A 669 39.06 -8.58 -14.68
C LYS A 669 38.52 -10.00 -14.46
N GLU A 670 39.31 -11.02 -14.80
CA GLU A 670 38.92 -12.43 -14.56
C GLU A 670 38.72 -12.76 -13.07
N ASP A 671 39.48 -12.11 -12.19
CA ASP A 671 39.34 -12.29 -10.75
C ASP A 671 38.11 -11.56 -10.20
N LYS A 672 37.71 -10.43 -10.80
CA LYS A 672 36.46 -9.74 -10.47
C LYS A 672 35.26 -10.61 -10.83
N GLU A 673 35.23 -11.21 -12.02
CA GLU A 673 34.15 -12.11 -12.48
C GLU A 673 33.98 -13.34 -11.55
N LYS A 674 35.09 -13.97 -11.14
CA LYS A 674 35.08 -15.08 -10.18
C LYS A 674 34.58 -14.64 -8.80
N ARG A 675 34.89 -13.41 -8.37
CA ARG A 675 34.43 -12.86 -7.08
C ARG A 675 32.93 -12.59 -7.06
N VAL A 676 32.33 -12.07 -8.14
CA VAL A 676 30.87 -11.90 -8.22
C VAL A 676 30.16 -13.24 -8.00
N THR A 677 30.63 -14.29 -8.69
CA THR A 677 30.06 -15.63 -8.56
C THR A 677 30.20 -16.18 -7.15
N ARG A 678 31.37 -15.99 -6.52
CA ARG A 678 31.59 -16.39 -5.12
C ARG A 678 30.69 -15.61 -4.16
N TYR A 679 30.54 -14.30 -4.37
CA TYR A 679 29.70 -13.44 -3.55
C TYR A 679 28.24 -13.89 -3.60
N ALA A 680 27.70 -14.10 -4.81
CA ALA A 680 26.34 -14.59 -5.01
C ALA A 680 26.07 -15.86 -4.19
N ASN A 681 26.97 -16.86 -4.29
CA ASN A 681 26.82 -18.13 -3.58
C ASN A 681 26.96 -18.02 -2.05
N GLN A 682 27.72 -17.04 -1.55
CA GLN A 682 28.04 -16.95 -0.12
C GLN A 682 27.08 -16.03 0.65
N TYR A 683 26.67 -14.90 0.06
CA TYR A 683 25.95 -13.85 0.76
C TYR A 683 24.49 -13.72 0.32
N ILE A 684 24.14 -14.17 -0.90
CA ILE A 684 22.78 -14.13 -1.43
C ILE A 684 22.47 -15.44 -2.17
N PRO A 685 22.57 -16.60 -1.50
CA PRO A 685 22.54 -17.92 -2.13
C PRO A 685 21.22 -18.23 -2.85
N TYR A 686 20.17 -17.46 -2.59
CA TYR A 686 18.83 -17.66 -3.15
C TYR A 686 18.47 -16.63 -4.23
N ALA A 687 19.39 -15.75 -4.60
CA ALA A 687 19.25 -14.95 -5.81
C ALA A 687 19.26 -15.88 -7.05
N ILE A 688 18.32 -15.67 -7.96
CA ILE A 688 18.13 -16.55 -9.13
C ILE A 688 19.27 -16.36 -10.14
N ASN A 689 19.65 -15.11 -10.40
CA ASN A 689 20.76 -14.80 -11.31
C ASN A 689 21.41 -13.45 -10.95
N PHE A 690 22.13 -13.45 -9.84
CA PHE A 690 22.71 -12.22 -9.27
C PHE A 690 23.71 -11.52 -10.19
N VAL A 691 24.48 -12.25 -11.00
CA VAL A 691 25.47 -11.66 -11.92
C VAL A 691 24.77 -10.78 -12.95
N GLU A 692 23.70 -11.30 -13.57
CA GLU A 692 22.89 -10.52 -14.50
C GLU A 692 22.17 -9.36 -13.80
N ASP A 693 21.63 -9.58 -12.60
CA ASP A 693 20.95 -8.52 -11.84
C ASP A 693 21.93 -7.37 -11.56
N LEU A 694 23.15 -7.68 -11.11
CA LEU A 694 24.19 -6.70 -10.85
C LEU A 694 24.54 -5.88 -12.11
N ASP A 695 24.63 -6.53 -13.27
CA ASP A 695 24.82 -5.83 -14.56
C ASP A 695 23.65 -4.88 -14.86
N VAL A 696 22.41 -5.25 -14.53
CA VAL A 696 21.23 -4.38 -14.66
C VAL A 696 21.35 -3.17 -13.73
N ALA A 697 21.72 -3.34 -12.46
CA ALA A 697 21.91 -2.22 -11.54
C ALA A 697 22.99 -1.25 -12.01
N PHE A 698 24.12 -1.76 -12.51
CA PHE A 698 25.19 -0.92 -13.04
C PHE A 698 24.78 -0.21 -14.33
N GLY A 699 24.10 -0.91 -15.25
CA GLY A 699 23.54 -0.32 -16.46
C GLY A 699 22.47 0.74 -16.17
N PHE A 700 21.68 0.55 -15.11
CA PHE A 700 20.70 1.53 -14.65
C PHE A 700 21.38 2.79 -14.09
N PHE A 701 22.43 2.62 -13.27
CA PHE A 701 23.24 3.73 -12.80
C PHE A 701 23.88 4.51 -13.96
N ASP A 702 24.45 3.80 -14.95
CA ASP A 702 25.03 4.40 -16.16
C ASP A 702 23.99 5.24 -16.94
N ALA A 703 22.75 4.74 -17.04
CA ALA A 703 21.66 5.45 -17.70
C ALA A 703 21.23 6.72 -16.94
N LEU A 704 21.12 6.63 -15.60
CA LEU A 704 20.80 7.79 -14.76
C LEU A 704 21.90 8.84 -14.84
N TYR A 705 23.16 8.42 -14.75
CA TYR A 705 24.32 9.28 -14.94
C TYR A 705 24.22 10.05 -16.26
N LYS A 706 23.95 9.35 -17.37
CA LYS A 706 23.78 9.97 -18.68
C LYS A 706 22.66 11.01 -18.69
N GLY A 707 21.52 10.73 -18.07
CA GLY A 707 20.41 11.67 -17.93
C GLY A 707 20.78 12.90 -17.10
N VAL A 708 21.38 12.71 -15.92
CA VAL A 708 21.83 13.78 -15.02
C VAL A 708 22.81 14.73 -15.73
N LYS A 709 23.72 14.22 -16.56
CA LYS A 709 24.66 15.04 -17.34
C LYS A 709 23.98 15.96 -18.37
N THR A 710 22.72 15.74 -18.71
CA THR A 710 21.97 16.64 -19.62
C THR A 710 21.36 17.85 -18.91
N LEU A 711 21.33 17.87 -17.58
CA LEU A 711 20.77 18.98 -16.80
C LEU A 711 21.67 20.21 -16.87
N SER A 712 21.06 21.40 -16.84
CA SER A 712 21.82 22.66 -16.80
C SER A 712 22.29 22.99 -15.38
N ASP A 713 23.15 24.00 -15.23
CA ASP A 713 23.69 24.39 -13.92
C ASP A 713 22.66 25.09 -13.04
N SER A 714 21.60 25.65 -13.65
CA SER A 714 20.40 26.10 -12.91
C SER A 714 19.56 24.92 -12.41
N GLU A 715 19.62 23.81 -13.16
CA GLU A 715 19.03 22.49 -12.89
C GLU A 715 19.58 21.83 -11.63
N MET A 716 20.87 21.55 -11.74
CA MET A 716 21.70 20.84 -10.78
C MET A 716 23.07 21.50 -10.78
N LYS A 717 23.53 21.92 -9.61
CA LYS A 717 24.80 22.63 -9.47
C LYS A 717 25.97 21.74 -9.90
N ASP A 718 27.06 22.34 -10.39
CA ASP A 718 28.26 21.59 -10.78
C ASP A 718 28.84 20.71 -9.67
N ALA A 719 28.77 21.16 -8.42
CA ALA A 719 29.18 20.36 -7.27
C ALA A 719 28.37 19.07 -7.12
N GLU A 720 27.07 19.10 -7.42
CA GLU A 720 26.21 17.91 -7.39
C GLU A 720 26.46 17.03 -8.61
N LYS A 721 26.66 17.61 -9.80
CA LYS A 721 27.05 16.82 -10.99
C LYS A 721 28.38 16.10 -10.78
N LYS A 722 29.32 16.74 -10.07
CA LYS A 722 30.61 16.15 -9.74
C LYS A 722 30.46 14.90 -8.87
N THR A 723 29.52 14.85 -7.93
CA THR A 723 29.33 13.64 -7.11
C THR A 723 28.86 12.44 -7.95
N TRP A 724 28.11 12.68 -9.03
CA TRP A 724 27.76 11.64 -10.00
C TRP A 724 28.95 11.22 -10.86
N ASP A 725 29.83 12.17 -11.25
CA ASP A 725 31.08 11.86 -11.97
C ASP A 725 32.02 11.00 -11.09
N ASP A 726 32.18 11.37 -9.81
CA ASP A 726 33.02 10.65 -8.85
C ASP A 726 32.47 9.25 -8.56
N ALA A 727 31.16 9.11 -8.37
CA ALA A 727 30.51 7.81 -8.20
C ALA A 727 30.60 6.92 -9.46
N LYS A 728 30.50 7.51 -10.65
CA LYS A 728 30.72 6.79 -11.91
C LYS A 728 32.15 6.28 -12.03
N ALA A 729 33.14 7.10 -11.71
CA ALA A 729 34.54 6.68 -11.70
C ALA A 729 34.81 5.57 -10.65
N TYR A 730 34.20 5.70 -9.47
CA TYR A 730 34.26 4.68 -8.41
C TYR A 730 33.70 3.32 -8.90
N LEU A 731 32.55 3.34 -9.59
CA LEU A 731 31.92 2.14 -10.14
C LEU A 731 32.78 1.52 -11.24
N ASP A 732 33.28 2.33 -12.18
CA ASP A 732 34.09 1.85 -13.30
C ASP A 732 35.41 1.19 -12.86
N ALA A 733 36.01 1.67 -11.77
CA ALA A 733 37.18 1.03 -11.17
C ALA A 733 36.89 -0.36 -10.58
N ARG A 734 35.63 -0.62 -10.22
CA ARG A 734 35.18 -1.84 -9.49
C ARG A 734 34.35 -2.79 -10.36
N ARG A 735 33.91 -2.36 -11.54
CA ARG A 735 33.44 -3.21 -12.64
C ARG A 735 34.61 -3.96 -13.29
#